data_AF-A0A928QMI2-F1
#
_entry.id   AF-A0A928QMI2-F1
#
_cell.length_a   1.000
_cell.length_b   1.000
_cell.length_c   1.000
_cell.angle_alpha   90.00
_cell.angle_beta   90.00
_cell.angle_gamma   90.00
#
_symmetry.space_group_name_H-M   'P 1'
#
loop_
_entity.id
_entity.type
_entity.pdbx_description
1 polymer ?
#
loop_
_entity_poly.entity_id
_entity_poly.type
_entity_poly.pdbx_seq_one_letter_code
_entity_poly.pdbx_strand_id
1 'polypeptide(L)'
;MNILRISFLLRSPSVCRDYKSANDKDLVAELTNALEGILSPAKPVCSSRGSVQHHFYVATEADPEQNKAAVRKMLEALIPDETLRKMIVVSVTEPDGDEIDKLRQKVDTNDNTAFWAAVQSAALPEKKTEPPKTNAMPLSKAAEKAADAVDPDQPAPPEEPEAAAAEEELPPLSEQTQKIQKLRDALLSKVRGQRHAVDAVVEGIFESEMFSALNPDRKGPLATFLFTGPSGVGKTFLASLASKCLDRPMLIVDMSEYSSNLSNGRMNGEHGQAAVVTGFVRQNPRGIIVFDEVEKAHINTIYQFLQILDGARMMDHQIKREVSFKDTIIILTTNAGASLYEDATVYDLSSVPRKVILDALRKDVNPQTQEPFFPECITTRMANGRVILFNHLEPYALLQIVQDELAQQVALFEKSAGIKVKYDPVSLAALVLYHGGGTSDARSLRGLARSIVVRELQEVLMQLLAYGAERVDALQEINLTIDTQQSEEVGGLFSSQERMQVAVLAENCAEHFEALEESLQTDFTVLTGLDECKRRVRGVTDYVLLDPLCGNREKDNIPNDVEDLDSDGMKMFEYLREYAPEIPVYILDTTGKIRSFETLLARGARGVIRMDGTDSNEMKKTVKELAFSALVNNVTFSLGRSSKFLNFNCAQYIIDDSCVVVAFERLQIKSVPQAGDGKTIAQKGENGNLKFADVIGCKAAKEALADYRDMLENPRKMAMKGKKMPKGVLLYGPPGTGKTMLAKAMANECNATFIPVSAAGFFGPLVGETERNIHDLFKRARKYAPSIIFIDEVDAIGRMRTGSVGSTHNEDALTVFLSEMDGFITDEKRPVFVLAATNYELEGESGRVLDPAFVRRFDRKILIPLPDTDDRYALLEKSLKRHGIHFGADHEKILKNMAKRTGGMNNADLEMVNANYARILGDGEPDGVAYMDSLDAYRFGEVNKMDPAHLRQTACHEAGHALVCRLCGVTPSFLTVVSRGGYGGFMESAGENTKGSYTYRELMDRVCRCLAGRAAEIEVYGDDSGTNTGASSDIRQARYFMKISLNDYAMGEKLYARWTQDEIEQEMKNQYERTCGMIREHRKVLDALTERLVQHKSMDQTQLEEFFTSMGV
;
A
#
# COMPACT_ATOMS: atom_id res chain seq x y z
N MET A 1 -43.54 -2.60 6.60
CA MET A 1 -43.30 -1.93 7.89
C MET A 1 -42.07 -1.06 7.75
N ASN A 2 -42.21 0.24 7.99
CA ASN A 2 -41.11 1.20 7.89
C ASN A 2 -40.41 1.28 9.25
N ILE A 3 -39.08 1.38 9.26
CA ILE A 3 -38.27 1.48 10.48
C ILE A 3 -37.61 2.85 10.48
N LEU A 4 -37.74 3.58 11.58
CA LEU A 4 -37.07 4.86 11.80
C LEU A 4 -35.92 4.66 12.78
N ARG A 5 -34.73 5.16 12.42
CA ARG A 5 -33.54 5.23 13.29
C ARG A 5 -33.48 6.60 13.96
N ILE A 6 -33.60 6.62 15.28
CA ILE A 6 -33.45 7.81 16.11
C ILE A 6 -32.02 7.82 16.65
N SER A 7 -31.25 8.86 16.34
CA SER A 7 -29.88 9.00 16.81
C SER A 7 -29.71 10.24 17.68
N PHE A 8 -29.08 10.08 18.83
CA PHE A 8 -28.70 11.18 19.71
C PHE A 8 -27.19 11.45 19.57
N LEU A 9 -26.83 12.67 19.20
CA LEU A 9 -25.44 13.12 19.07
C LEU A 9 -25.16 14.27 20.03
N LEU A 10 -24.21 14.07 20.94
CA LEU A 10 -23.68 15.13 21.82
C LEU A 10 -22.58 15.90 21.09
N ARG A 11 -22.68 17.24 21.04
CA ARG A 11 -21.65 18.11 20.43
C ARG A 11 -20.39 18.18 21.30
N SER A 12 -19.21 18.29 20.66
CA SER A 12 -17.89 18.29 21.32
C SER A 12 -17.66 19.50 22.26
N PRO A 13 -16.72 19.40 23.23
CA PRO A 13 -16.57 20.32 24.38
C PRO A 13 -16.08 21.74 24.05
N SER A 14 -15.80 22.08 22.80
CA SER A 14 -15.35 23.44 22.42
C SER A 14 -16.42 24.53 22.54
N VAL A 15 -17.69 24.17 22.75
CA VAL A 15 -18.83 25.12 22.89
C VAL A 15 -19.22 25.37 24.36
N CYS A 16 -18.67 24.65 25.34
CA CYS A 16 -19.08 24.74 26.75
C CYS A 16 -17.96 25.24 27.66
N ARG A 17 -17.81 26.57 27.80
CA ARG A 17 -16.99 27.16 28.88
C ARG A 17 -17.73 27.34 30.20
N ASP A 18 -19.07 27.28 30.19
CA ASP A 18 -19.89 27.68 31.35
C ASP A 18 -20.57 26.53 32.12
N TYR A 19 -20.37 25.26 31.75
CA TYR A 19 -20.91 24.10 32.48
C TYR A 19 -19.78 23.27 33.10
N LYS A 20 -19.25 23.73 34.23
CA LYS A 20 -18.29 22.97 35.06
C LYS A 20 -19.01 22.38 36.27
N SER A 21 -19.74 21.26 36.12
CA SER A 21 -20.10 20.43 37.30
C SER A 21 -20.77 19.07 37.05
N ALA A 22 -21.03 18.59 35.82
CA ALA A 22 -21.67 17.29 35.63
C ALA A 22 -20.81 16.33 34.78
N ASN A 23 -20.57 15.11 35.27
CA ASN A 23 -19.94 14.03 34.51
C ASN A 23 -20.85 13.63 33.35
N ASP A 24 -20.33 13.56 32.11
CA ASP A 24 -21.07 13.12 30.91
C ASP A 24 -21.82 11.78 31.10
N LYS A 25 -21.34 10.92 32.02
CA LYS A 25 -22.00 9.65 32.35
C LYS A 25 -23.34 9.79 33.06
N ASP A 26 -23.51 10.79 33.93
CA ASP A 26 -24.73 10.97 34.71
C ASP A 26 -25.86 11.55 33.83
N LEU A 27 -25.49 12.43 32.89
CA LEU A 27 -26.41 13.01 31.92
C LEU A 27 -26.95 11.96 30.93
N VAL A 28 -26.07 11.09 30.43
CA VAL A 28 -26.44 9.96 29.57
C VAL A 28 -27.29 8.96 30.36
N ALA A 29 -26.99 8.72 31.63
CA ALA A 29 -27.80 7.85 32.49
C ALA A 29 -29.21 8.41 32.75
N GLU A 30 -29.38 9.72 32.99
CA GLU A 30 -30.70 10.34 33.13
C GLU A 30 -31.52 10.29 31.84
N LEU A 31 -30.90 10.58 30.68
CA LEU A 31 -31.55 10.48 29.37
C LEU A 31 -31.91 9.03 29.02
N THR A 32 -31.03 8.08 29.34
CA THR A 32 -31.27 6.65 29.11
C THR A 32 -32.40 6.16 30.02
N ASN A 33 -32.41 6.52 31.31
CA ASN A 33 -33.50 6.18 32.23
C ASN A 33 -34.85 6.81 31.85
N ALA A 34 -34.86 8.03 31.29
CA ALA A 34 -36.08 8.67 30.78
C ALA A 34 -36.63 7.98 29.53
N LEU A 35 -35.77 7.34 28.72
CA LEU A 35 -36.13 6.65 27.48
C LEU A 35 -36.34 5.13 27.64
N GLU A 36 -35.77 4.52 28.69
CA GLU A 36 -35.90 3.08 29.01
C GLU A 36 -37.33 2.68 29.36
N GLY A 37 -38.21 3.64 29.69
CA GLY A 37 -39.65 3.37 29.83
C GLY A 37 -40.40 3.20 28.51
N ILE A 38 -39.75 3.41 27.35
CA ILE A 38 -40.44 3.53 26.06
C ILE A 38 -39.77 2.72 24.93
N LEU A 39 -38.46 2.41 24.98
CA LEU A 39 -37.74 1.72 23.89
C LEU A 39 -36.69 0.71 24.39
N SER A 40 -36.58 -0.46 23.77
CA SER A 40 -35.55 -1.47 24.07
C SER A 40 -34.15 -1.05 23.57
N PRO A 41 -33.07 -1.19 24.36
CA PRO A 41 -31.75 -0.62 24.05
C PRO A 41 -30.93 -1.44 23.03
N ALA A 42 -30.23 -0.74 22.13
CA ALA A 42 -29.15 -1.29 21.30
C ALA A 42 -27.75 -0.88 21.84
N LYS A 43 -26.74 -1.74 21.67
CA LYS A 43 -25.37 -1.50 22.17
C LYS A 43 -24.74 -0.22 21.57
N PRO A 44 -24.03 0.60 22.36
CA PRO A 44 -23.38 1.83 21.87
C PRO A 44 -22.19 1.52 20.95
N VAL A 45 -22.00 2.34 19.92
CA VAL A 45 -20.84 2.31 19.01
C VAL A 45 -20.03 3.58 19.24
N CYS A 46 -18.74 3.44 19.59
CA CYS A 46 -17.85 4.57 19.82
C CYS A 46 -17.17 4.99 18.51
N SER A 47 -17.26 6.26 18.14
CA SER A 47 -16.59 6.80 16.94
C SER A 47 -15.24 7.44 17.29
N SER A 48 -14.30 7.43 16.34
CA SER A 48 -12.87 7.79 16.47
C SER A 48 -12.56 9.26 16.79
N ARG A 49 -13.56 10.07 17.17
CA ARG A 49 -13.41 11.50 17.52
C ARG A 49 -14.03 11.89 18.87
N GLY A 50 -14.22 10.95 19.79
CA GLY A 50 -14.61 11.26 21.18
C GLY A 50 -16.07 11.71 21.37
N SER A 51 -16.93 11.54 20.37
CA SER A 51 -18.39 11.72 20.48
C SER A 51 -19.08 10.37 20.65
N VAL A 52 -19.90 10.23 21.70
CA VAL A 52 -20.76 9.05 21.94
C VAL A 52 -22.07 9.23 21.19
N GLN A 53 -22.45 8.25 20.36
CA GLN A 53 -23.67 8.26 19.58
C GLN A 53 -24.54 7.06 19.97
N HIS A 54 -25.80 7.30 20.32
CA HIS A 54 -26.77 6.27 20.68
C HIS A 54 -27.84 6.17 19.59
N HIS A 55 -28.19 4.94 19.19
CA HIS A 55 -29.20 4.66 18.16
C HIS A 55 -30.36 3.84 18.72
N PHE A 56 -31.58 4.26 18.41
CA PHE A 56 -32.82 3.55 18.73
C PHE A 56 -33.64 3.32 17.45
N TYR A 57 -34.39 2.22 17.39
CA TYR A 57 -35.18 1.86 16.20
C TYR A 57 -36.66 1.72 16.56
N VAL A 58 -37.54 2.36 15.79
CA VAL A 58 -38.99 2.33 15.99
C VAL A 58 -39.69 1.90 14.70
N ALA A 59 -40.62 0.96 14.81
CA ALA A 59 -41.46 0.53 13.68
C ALA A 59 -42.69 1.45 13.54
N THR A 60 -43.05 1.78 12.30
CA THR A 60 -44.26 2.54 11.96
C THR A 60 -44.96 1.98 10.72
N GLU A 61 -46.28 2.11 10.70
CA GLU A 61 -47.16 1.75 9.57
C GLU A 61 -47.43 2.94 8.63
N ALA A 62 -47.13 4.17 9.05
CA ALA A 62 -47.40 5.40 8.30
C ALA A 62 -46.16 5.98 7.59
N ASP A 63 -46.38 6.99 6.74
CA ASP A 63 -45.35 7.66 5.93
C ASP A 63 -44.18 8.17 6.81
N PRO A 64 -42.91 7.76 6.54
CA PRO A 64 -41.75 8.14 7.35
C PRO A 64 -41.55 9.65 7.47
N GLU A 65 -41.87 10.44 6.43
CA GLU A 65 -41.62 11.89 6.41
C GLU A 65 -42.52 12.66 7.37
N GLN A 66 -43.80 12.30 7.48
CA GLN A 66 -44.72 12.91 8.46
C GLN A 66 -44.33 12.55 9.90
N ASN A 67 -43.87 11.32 10.12
CA ASN A 67 -43.51 10.82 11.44
C ASN A 67 -42.16 11.35 11.94
N LYS A 68 -41.17 11.58 11.05
CA LYS A 68 -39.86 12.17 11.38
C LYS A 68 -40.02 13.52 12.11
N ALA A 69 -40.89 14.39 11.60
CA ALA A 69 -41.13 15.72 12.18
C ALA A 69 -41.84 15.64 13.54
N ALA A 70 -42.86 14.78 13.68
CA ALA A 70 -43.63 14.60 14.91
C ALA A 70 -42.79 13.98 16.04
N VAL A 71 -42.02 12.94 15.73
CA VAL A 71 -41.11 12.26 16.67
C VAL A 71 -40.02 13.21 17.17
N ARG A 72 -39.41 14.00 16.26
CA ARG A 72 -38.42 15.00 16.64
C ARG A 72 -38.99 16.03 17.62
N LYS A 73 -40.21 16.52 17.39
CA LYS A 73 -40.85 17.53 18.23
C LYS A 73 -41.24 16.99 19.62
N MET A 74 -41.69 15.74 19.70
CA MET A 74 -41.92 15.05 20.97
C MET A 74 -40.63 14.89 21.78
N LEU A 75 -39.54 14.46 21.12
CA LEU A 75 -38.23 14.28 21.78
C LEU A 75 -37.65 15.63 22.25
N GLU A 76 -37.81 16.70 21.47
CA GLU A 76 -37.42 18.05 21.89
C GLU A 76 -38.25 18.54 23.10
N ALA A 77 -39.53 18.17 23.21
CA ALA A 77 -40.39 18.52 24.34
C ALA A 77 -40.05 17.78 25.64
N LEU A 78 -39.56 16.54 25.54
CA LEU A 78 -39.17 15.68 26.67
C LEU A 78 -37.89 16.12 27.39
N ILE A 79 -37.07 16.99 26.77
CA ILE A 79 -35.87 17.55 27.40
C ILE A 79 -36.27 18.81 28.15
N PRO A 80 -36.31 18.83 29.50
CA PRO A 80 -36.86 19.96 30.26
C PRO A 80 -35.89 21.16 30.36
N ASP A 81 -34.58 20.95 30.14
CA ASP A 81 -33.55 21.98 30.29
C ASP A 81 -33.15 22.59 28.93
N GLU A 82 -33.19 23.92 28.85
CA GLU A 82 -32.95 24.68 27.62
C GLU A 82 -31.48 24.65 27.17
N THR A 83 -30.56 24.42 28.10
CA THR A 83 -29.12 24.26 27.84
C THR A 83 -28.85 22.90 27.22
N LEU A 84 -29.47 21.84 27.75
CA LEU A 84 -29.37 20.48 27.22
C LEU A 84 -29.94 20.35 25.80
N ARG A 85 -31.04 21.04 25.49
CA ARG A 85 -31.61 21.08 24.12
C ARG A 85 -30.62 21.62 23.08
N LYS A 86 -29.69 22.50 23.47
CA LYS A 86 -28.66 23.06 22.58
C LYS A 86 -27.46 22.12 22.39
N MET A 87 -27.27 21.15 23.29
CA MET A 87 -26.13 20.24 23.30
C MET A 87 -26.42 18.91 22.57
N ILE A 88 -27.69 18.53 22.46
CA ILE A 88 -28.14 17.26 21.87
C ILE A 88 -28.73 17.50 20.48
N VAL A 89 -28.14 16.88 19.46
CA VAL A 89 -28.73 16.82 18.11
C VAL A 89 -29.45 15.49 17.96
N VAL A 90 -30.77 15.57 17.77
CA VAL A 90 -31.62 14.41 17.44
C VAL A 90 -31.76 14.32 15.92
N SER A 91 -31.30 13.21 15.33
CA SER A 91 -31.52 12.92 13.91
C SER A 91 -32.42 11.69 13.76
N VAL A 92 -33.51 11.83 13.01
CA VAL A 92 -34.39 10.71 12.65
C VAL A 92 -34.18 10.41 11.17
N THR A 93 -33.58 9.26 10.86
CA THR A 93 -33.27 8.83 9.49
C THR A 93 -33.89 7.47 9.21
N GLU A 94 -33.98 7.11 7.94
CA GLU A 94 -34.20 5.70 7.58
C GLU A 94 -32.86 4.95 7.66
N PRO A 95 -32.85 3.69 8.12
CA PRO A 95 -31.66 2.84 8.08
C PRO A 95 -31.29 2.48 6.62
N ASP A 96 -30.03 2.16 6.37
CA ASP A 96 -29.57 1.68 5.06
C ASP A 96 -30.18 0.30 4.73
N GLY A 97 -30.28 -0.04 3.44
CA GLY A 97 -30.97 -1.25 2.95
C GLY A 97 -30.50 -2.57 3.60
N ASP A 98 -29.19 -2.74 3.80
CA ASP A 98 -28.60 -3.93 4.46
C ASP A 98 -28.92 -4.03 5.96
N GLU A 99 -29.26 -2.91 6.62
CA GLU A 99 -29.60 -2.83 8.04
C GLU A 99 -31.10 -3.15 8.26
N ILE A 100 -31.96 -2.73 7.33
CA ILE A 100 -33.42 -2.93 7.37
C ILE A 100 -33.79 -4.41 7.42
N ASP A 101 -33.16 -5.26 6.59
CA ASP A 101 -33.52 -6.69 6.52
C ASP A 101 -33.09 -7.48 7.76
N LYS A 102 -32.00 -7.07 8.43
CA LYS A 102 -31.56 -7.63 9.71
C LYS A 102 -32.44 -7.18 10.88
N LEU A 103 -32.97 -5.97 10.82
CA LEU A 103 -33.81 -5.37 11.87
C LEU A 103 -35.27 -5.86 11.79
N ARG A 104 -35.79 -6.16 10.61
CA ARG A 104 -37.13 -6.74 10.40
C ARG A 104 -37.36 -8.07 11.12
N GLN A 105 -36.30 -8.83 11.42
CA GLN A 105 -36.38 -10.09 12.18
C GLN A 105 -36.27 -9.91 13.71
N LYS A 106 -35.92 -8.71 14.21
CA LYS A 106 -35.58 -8.48 15.64
C LYS A 106 -36.49 -7.49 16.37
N VAL A 107 -37.22 -6.62 15.66
CA VAL A 107 -38.06 -5.59 16.28
C VAL A 107 -39.45 -6.18 16.59
N ASP A 108 -39.75 -6.35 17.87
CA ASP A 108 -41.07 -6.80 18.34
C ASP A 108 -42.07 -5.64 18.29
N THR A 109 -43.22 -5.86 17.65
CA THR A 109 -44.18 -4.79 17.31
C THR A 109 -45.10 -4.41 18.47
N ASN A 110 -45.12 -5.19 19.54
CA ASN A 110 -46.05 -4.99 20.66
C ASN A 110 -45.63 -3.90 21.67
N ASP A 111 -44.35 -3.48 21.68
CA ASP A 111 -43.83 -2.51 22.67
C ASP A 111 -43.95 -1.03 22.25
N ASN A 112 -44.26 -0.73 20.98
CA ASN A 112 -44.24 0.65 20.47
C ASN A 112 -45.59 1.40 20.62
N THR A 113 -46.61 0.77 21.19
CA THR A 113 -47.98 1.32 21.28
C THR A 113 -48.04 2.55 22.20
N ALA A 114 -47.29 2.54 23.31
CA ALA A 114 -47.19 3.67 24.24
C ALA A 114 -46.43 4.85 23.62
N PHE A 115 -45.38 4.58 22.83
CA PHE A 115 -44.60 5.60 22.11
C PHE A 115 -45.48 6.37 21.11
N TRP A 116 -46.24 5.66 20.27
CA TRP A 116 -47.10 6.30 19.28
C TRP A 116 -48.31 7.03 19.89
N ALA A 117 -48.83 6.55 21.03
CA ALA A 117 -49.83 7.30 21.80
C ALA A 117 -49.29 8.64 22.33
N ALA A 118 -48.03 8.67 22.79
CA ALA A 118 -47.37 9.90 23.21
C ALA A 118 -47.12 10.86 22.03
N VAL A 119 -46.66 10.35 20.88
CA VAL A 119 -46.49 11.14 19.64
C VAL A 119 -47.81 11.78 19.19
N GLN A 120 -48.91 11.02 19.23
CA GLN A 120 -50.24 11.54 18.87
C GLN A 120 -50.76 12.60 19.85
N SER A 121 -50.46 12.48 21.15
CA SER A 121 -50.86 13.48 22.16
C SER A 121 -50.13 14.82 22.01
N ALA A 122 -48.93 14.82 21.41
CA ALA A 122 -48.11 16.02 21.17
C ALA A 122 -48.44 16.74 19.85
N ALA A 123 -49.29 16.15 19.00
CA ALA A 123 -49.72 16.74 17.73
C ALA A 123 -50.92 17.70 17.94
N LEU A 124 -50.71 19.00 17.70
CA LEU A 124 -51.77 20.03 17.72
C LEU A 124 -52.68 19.94 16.47
N PRO A 125 -53.94 20.39 16.54
CA PRO A 125 -54.98 20.15 15.53
C PRO A 125 -54.72 20.92 14.23
N GLU A 126 -55.17 20.30 13.12
CA GLU A 126 -55.04 20.81 11.75
C GLU A 126 -55.48 22.27 11.61
N LYS A 127 -54.55 23.12 11.18
CA LYS A 127 -54.84 24.44 10.60
C LYS A 127 -54.79 24.34 9.09
N LYS A 128 -55.96 24.51 8.46
CA LYS A 128 -56.08 24.90 7.05
C LYS A 128 -55.38 26.24 6.86
N THR A 129 -54.26 26.24 6.12
CA THR A 129 -53.65 27.47 5.59
C THR A 129 -52.96 27.16 4.27
N GLU A 130 -53.23 28.04 3.32
CA GLU A 130 -52.79 28.10 1.91
C GLU A 130 -51.28 27.89 1.68
N PRO A 131 -50.88 27.48 0.46
CA PRO A 131 -49.48 27.17 0.15
C PRO A 131 -48.58 28.42 0.27
N PRO A 132 -47.45 28.33 0.98
CA PRO A 132 -46.47 29.41 1.04
C PRO A 132 -45.64 29.42 -0.25
N LYS A 133 -45.51 30.63 -0.80
CA LYS A 133 -44.57 31.02 -1.86
C LYS A 133 -43.15 30.66 -1.44
N THR A 134 -42.46 29.80 -2.20
CA THR A 134 -41.02 29.62 -2.09
C THR A 134 -40.29 30.56 -3.05
N ASN A 135 -39.56 31.49 -2.45
CA ASN A 135 -38.55 32.30 -3.09
C ASN A 135 -37.44 31.41 -3.64
N ALA A 136 -37.26 31.44 -4.96
CA ALA A 136 -36.03 31.01 -5.60
C ALA A 136 -34.92 32.05 -5.38
N MET A 137 -33.69 31.59 -5.21
CA MET A 137 -32.46 32.35 -5.40
C MET A 137 -31.36 31.37 -5.88
N PRO A 138 -30.42 31.80 -6.73
CA PRO A 138 -30.67 31.98 -8.16
C PRO A 138 -29.75 31.09 -9.01
N LEU A 139 -30.31 30.39 -10.00
CA LEU A 139 -29.56 29.88 -11.15
C LEU A 139 -29.36 31.02 -12.16
N SER A 140 -28.22 31.02 -12.83
CA SER A 140 -27.70 32.08 -13.69
C SER A 140 -28.70 32.60 -14.73
N LYS A 141 -28.84 33.93 -14.80
CA LYS A 141 -29.71 34.74 -15.68
C LYS A 141 -29.41 34.66 -17.20
N ALA A 142 -29.25 33.46 -17.77
CA ALA A 142 -28.99 33.33 -19.22
C ALA A 142 -30.04 32.49 -19.99
N ALA A 143 -31.00 31.87 -19.31
CA ALA A 143 -31.94 30.94 -19.97
C ALA A 143 -33.44 31.33 -19.87
N GLU A 144 -33.77 32.54 -19.38
CA GLU A 144 -35.15 32.88 -18.99
C GLU A 144 -35.78 34.00 -19.84
N LYS A 145 -35.33 34.18 -21.09
CA LYS A 145 -35.86 35.25 -21.97
C LYS A 145 -36.48 34.78 -23.29
N ALA A 146 -36.84 33.50 -23.41
CA ALA A 146 -37.41 32.98 -24.65
C ALA A 146 -38.60 32.02 -24.48
N ALA A 147 -39.39 32.12 -23.40
CA ALA A 147 -40.45 31.14 -23.13
C ALA A 147 -41.76 31.67 -22.53
N ASP A 148 -42.13 32.95 -22.70
CA ASP A 148 -43.47 33.43 -22.31
C ASP A 148 -44.05 34.41 -23.33
N ALA A 149 -44.70 33.86 -24.35
CA ALA A 149 -45.78 34.51 -25.10
C ALA A 149 -46.50 33.46 -25.97
N VAL A 150 -47.34 32.59 -25.39
CA VAL A 150 -48.38 31.91 -26.17
C VAL A 150 -49.66 31.80 -25.33
N ASP A 151 -50.70 32.47 -25.83
CA ASP A 151 -52.08 32.54 -25.38
C ASP A 151 -52.80 31.19 -25.59
N PRO A 152 -53.60 30.64 -24.64
CA PRO A 152 -54.15 29.29 -24.76
C PRO A 152 -55.31 29.09 -25.75
N ASP A 153 -55.75 30.12 -26.48
CA ASP A 153 -56.99 30.07 -27.28
C ASP A 153 -56.82 30.29 -28.80
N GLN A 154 -55.65 29.93 -29.37
CA GLN A 154 -55.49 29.87 -30.84
C GLN A 154 -55.77 28.46 -31.40
N PRO A 155 -56.54 28.33 -32.50
CA PRO A 155 -56.72 27.04 -33.16
C PRO A 155 -55.39 26.58 -33.79
N ALA A 156 -55.20 25.26 -33.86
CA ALA A 156 -53.98 24.61 -34.31
C ALA A 156 -53.33 25.28 -35.55
N PRO A 157 -52.01 25.56 -35.54
CA PRO A 157 -51.30 25.96 -36.74
C PRO A 157 -51.27 24.78 -37.74
N PRO A 158 -51.17 25.05 -39.05
CA PRO A 158 -51.18 24.00 -40.08
C PRO A 158 -49.93 23.12 -39.97
N GLU A 159 -50.04 21.90 -40.50
CA GLU A 159 -48.94 20.97 -40.74
C GLU A 159 -47.66 21.71 -41.18
N GLU A 160 -46.55 21.49 -40.47
CA GLU A 160 -45.25 22.00 -40.87
C GLU A 160 -44.92 21.51 -42.29
N PRO A 161 -44.46 22.40 -43.19
CA PRO A 161 -44.14 22.03 -44.54
C PRO A 161 -42.96 21.05 -44.53
N GLU A 162 -43.02 20.03 -45.40
CA GLU A 162 -41.82 19.29 -45.81
C GLU A 162 -40.73 20.31 -46.15
N ALA A 163 -39.68 20.36 -45.33
CA ALA A 163 -38.51 21.17 -45.62
C ALA A 163 -37.94 20.64 -46.94
N ALA A 164 -38.19 21.38 -48.01
CA ALA A 164 -37.51 21.22 -49.27
C ALA A 164 -36.01 21.19 -48.98
N ALA A 165 -35.38 20.04 -49.25
CA ALA A 165 -33.95 19.90 -49.26
C ALA A 165 -33.40 20.89 -50.30
N ALA A 166 -32.96 22.05 -49.84
CA ALA A 166 -32.05 22.87 -50.61
C ALA A 166 -30.79 22.00 -50.80
N GLU A 167 -30.49 21.66 -52.05
CA GLU A 167 -29.23 21.08 -52.46
C GLU A 167 -28.12 22.08 -52.07
N GLU A 168 -27.59 21.98 -50.85
CA GLU A 168 -26.33 22.60 -50.48
C GLU A 168 -25.24 21.89 -51.30
N GLU A 169 -24.75 22.56 -52.34
CA GLU A 169 -23.56 22.13 -53.07
C GLU A 169 -22.44 21.83 -52.07
N LEU A 170 -21.90 20.61 -52.10
CA LEU A 170 -20.78 20.20 -51.26
C LEU A 170 -19.64 21.22 -51.43
N PRO A 171 -19.17 21.85 -50.33
CA PRO A 171 -18.10 22.83 -50.44
C PRO A 171 -16.84 22.19 -51.04
N PRO A 172 -15.98 22.97 -51.74
CA PRO A 172 -14.77 22.45 -52.37
C PRO A 172 -13.90 21.65 -51.38
N LEU A 173 -13.31 20.55 -51.84
CA LEU A 173 -12.42 19.68 -51.04
C LEU A 173 -11.32 20.46 -50.29
N SER A 174 -10.83 21.56 -50.86
CA SER A 174 -9.86 22.45 -50.21
C SER A 174 -10.40 23.16 -48.97
N GLU A 175 -11.66 23.62 -49.02
CA GLU A 175 -12.33 24.29 -47.89
C GLU A 175 -12.68 23.29 -46.79
N GLN A 176 -13.10 22.08 -47.18
CA GLN A 176 -13.31 20.96 -46.26
C GLN A 176 -12.02 20.56 -45.55
N THR A 177 -10.91 20.44 -46.28
CA THR A 177 -9.60 20.11 -45.69
C THR A 177 -9.14 21.18 -44.69
N GLN A 178 -9.35 22.46 -45.00
CA GLN A 178 -9.05 23.55 -44.08
C GLN A 178 -9.95 23.53 -42.83
N LYS A 179 -11.24 23.18 -42.97
CA LYS A 179 -12.17 23.03 -41.84
C LYS A 179 -11.71 21.91 -40.89
N ILE A 180 -11.31 20.75 -41.44
CA ILE A 180 -10.77 19.63 -40.67
C ILE A 180 -9.50 20.05 -39.91
N GLN A 181 -8.57 20.70 -40.61
CA GLN A 181 -7.29 21.08 -40.01
C GLN A 181 -7.48 22.11 -38.89
N LYS A 182 -8.34 23.12 -39.09
CA LYS A 182 -8.70 24.09 -38.05
C LYS A 182 -9.34 23.43 -36.82
N LEU A 183 -10.25 22.46 -37.03
CA LEU A 183 -10.86 21.71 -35.95
C LEU A 183 -9.81 20.90 -35.18
N ARG A 184 -8.94 20.17 -35.90
CA ARG A 184 -7.85 19.39 -35.34
C ARG A 184 -6.93 20.24 -34.46
N ASP A 185 -6.45 21.36 -34.99
CA ASP A 185 -5.54 22.26 -34.29
C ASP A 185 -6.19 22.87 -33.04
N ALA A 186 -7.47 23.26 -33.14
CA ALA A 186 -8.22 23.76 -32.01
C ALA A 186 -8.37 22.72 -30.88
N LEU A 187 -8.59 21.44 -31.22
CA LEU A 187 -8.67 20.36 -30.24
C LEU A 187 -7.30 20.03 -29.64
N LEU A 188 -6.26 19.85 -30.46
CA LEU A 188 -4.90 19.55 -30.00
C LEU A 188 -4.28 20.66 -29.14
N SER A 189 -4.71 21.91 -29.32
CA SER A 189 -4.26 23.02 -28.48
C SER A 189 -4.63 22.87 -27.00
N LYS A 190 -5.69 22.10 -26.69
CA LYS A 190 -6.27 21.97 -25.33
C LYS A 190 -6.32 20.53 -24.81
N VAL A 191 -6.31 19.54 -25.69
CA VAL A 191 -6.34 18.12 -25.32
C VAL A 191 -4.91 17.62 -25.19
N ARG A 192 -4.48 17.29 -23.97
CA ARG A 192 -3.13 16.79 -23.68
C ARG A 192 -3.11 15.27 -23.64
N GLY A 193 -2.07 14.65 -24.22
CA GLY A 193 -1.81 13.21 -24.13
C GLY A 193 -2.78 12.29 -24.89
N GLN A 194 -3.70 12.81 -25.70
CA GLN A 194 -4.75 12.02 -26.40
C GLN A 194 -4.84 12.37 -27.89
N ARG A 195 -3.69 12.52 -28.57
CA ARG A 195 -3.64 12.94 -29.98
C ARG A 195 -4.41 11.99 -30.90
N HIS A 196 -4.21 10.69 -30.77
CA HIS A 196 -4.89 9.68 -31.58
C HIS A 196 -6.42 9.75 -31.41
N ALA A 197 -6.91 10.00 -30.19
CA ALA A 197 -8.33 10.15 -29.93
C ALA A 197 -8.91 11.42 -30.59
N VAL A 198 -8.16 12.53 -30.56
CA VAL A 198 -8.54 13.76 -31.28
C VAL A 198 -8.63 13.49 -32.78
N ASP A 199 -7.60 12.88 -33.36
CA ASP A 199 -7.52 12.58 -34.78
C ASP A 199 -8.68 11.66 -35.20
N ALA A 200 -8.95 10.60 -34.44
CA ALA A 200 -10.06 9.68 -34.70
C ALA A 200 -11.46 10.32 -34.58
N VAL A 201 -11.64 11.32 -33.69
CA VAL A 201 -12.89 12.09 -33.61
C VAL A 201 -13.05 13.01 -34.82
N VAL A 202 -12.00 13.75 -35.17
CA VAL A 202 -12.02 14.70 -36.30
C VAL A 202 -12.31 14.00 -37.62
N GLU A 203 -11.58 12.92 -37.91
CA GLU A 203 -11.82 12.09 -39.08
C GLU A 203 -13.23 11.50 -39.09
N GLY A 204 -13.71 11.05 -37.92
CA GLY A 204 -15.02 10.43 -37.82
C GLY A 204 -16.17 11.39 -38.09
N ILE A 205 -16.06 12.61 -37.58
CA ILE A 205 -17.05 13.65 -37.86
C ILE A 205 -17.02 14.01 -39.35
N PHE A 206 -15.83 14.11 -39.94
CA PHE A 206 -15.69 14.45 -41.35
C PHE A 206 -16.25 13.36 -42.29
N GLU A 207 -15.86 12.09 -42.08
CA GLU A 207 -16.39 10.96 -42.85
C GLU A 207 -17.91 10.86 -42.74
N SER A 208 -18.45 11.08 -41.55
CA SER A 208 -19.89 11.09 -41.30
C SER A 208 -20.61 12.22 -42.04
N GLU A 209 -20.07 13.45 -42.04
CA GLU A 209 -20.63 14.58 -42.79
C GLU A 209 -20.61 14.31 -44.30
N MET A 210 -19.51 13.74 -44.82
CA MET A 210 -19.38 13.36 -46.24
C MET A 210 -20.33 12.24 -46.63
N PHE A 211 -20.38 11.17 -45.85
CA PHE A 211 -21.29 10.04 -46.09
C PHE A 211 -22.75 10.48 -46.02
N SER A 212 -23.08 11.39 -45.10
CA SER A 212 -24.41 12.00 -44.98
C SER A 212 -24.82 12.77 -46.24
N ALA A 213 -23.91 13.56 -46.81
CA ALA A 213 -24.17 14.31 -48.04
C ALA A 213 -24.37 13.38 -49.26
N LEU A 214 -23.62 12.28 -49.32
CA LEU A 214 -23.71 11.30 -50.41
C LEU A 214 -24.91 10.35 -50.29
N ASN A 215 -25.40 10.09 -49.07
CA ASN A 215 -26.51 9.18 -48.81
C ASN A 215 -27.63 9.86 -48.00
N PRO A 216 -28.51 10.63 -48.67
CA PRO A 216 -29.62 11.32 -48.02
C PRO A 216 -30.58 10.36 -47.31
N ASP A 217 -30.75 9.12 -47.79
CA ASP A 217 -31.69 8.13 -47.23
C ASP A 217 -31.17 7.33 -46.02
N ARG A 218 -30.04 7.74 -45.42
CA ARG A 218 -29.46 7.04 -44.26
C ARG A 218 -30.45 6.90 -43.10
N LYS A 219 -30.38 5.75 -42.41
CA LYS A 219 -31.23 5.42 -41.26
C LYS A 219 -30.55 5.57 -39.90
N GLY A 220 -29.22 5.71 -39.88
CA GLY A 220 -28.44 5.88 -38.65
C GLY A 220 -28.23 7.36 -38.26
N PRO A 221 -27.74 7.62 -37.04
CA PRO A 221 -27.35 8.95 -36.60
C PRO A 221 -26.20 9.49 -37.47
N LEU A 222 -25.88 10.78 -37.35
CA LEU A 222 -24.82 11.40 -38.15
C LEU A 222 -23.49 10.69 -37.90
N ALA A 223 -23.13 10.52 -36.62
CA ALA A 223 -21.96 9.79 -36.17
C ALA A 223 -22.24 9.11 -34.84
N THR A 224 -21.60 7.97 -34.58
CA THR A 224 -21.63 7.29 -33.28
C THR A 224 -20.21 6.99 -32.83
N PHE A 225 -19.86 7.45 -31.64
CA PHE A 225 -18.58 7.22 -30.99
C PHE A 225 -18.76 6.44 -29.68
N LEU A 226 -17.86 5.49 -29.45
CA LEU A 226 -17.68 4.84 -28.16
C LEU A 226 -16.30 5.21 -27.63
N PHE A 227 -16.25 6.03 -26.60
CA PHE A 227 -15.03 6.41 -25.88
C PHE A 227 -14.83 5.46 -24.71
N THR A 228 -13.80 4.62 -24.77
CA THR A 228 -13.43 3.68 -23.70
C THR A 228 -12.05 4.01 -23.15
N GLY A 229 -11.77 3.68 -21.90
CA GLY A 229 -10.46 3.85 -21.28
C GLY A 229 -10.56 4.13 -19.78
N PRO A 230 -9.43 4.41 -19.10
CA PRO A 230 -9.39 4.70 -17.67
C PRO A 230 -10.19 5.94 -17.26
N SER A 231 -10.49 6.07 -15.97
CA SER A 231 -11.08 7.30 -15.41
C SER A 231 -10.12 8.49 -15.54
N GLY A 232 -10.66 9.70 -15.70
CA GLY A 232 -9.87 10.93 -15.66
C GLY A 232 -8.98 11.22 -16.87
N VAL A 233 -9.05 10.42 -17.95
CA VAL A 233 -8.25 10.61 -19.18
C VAL A 233 -8.80 11.65 -20.16
N GLY A 234 -10.00 12.17 -19.92
CA GLY A 234 -10.57 13.28 -20.71
C GLY A 234 -11.63 12.90 -21.76
N LYS A 235 -12.27 11.73 -21.64
CA LYS A 235 -13.36 11.28 -22.56
C LYS A 235 -14.46 12.33 -22.76
N THR A 236 -15.11 12.74 -21.67
CA THR A 236 -16.19 13.75 -21.68
C THR A 236 -15.68 15.15 -22.02
N PHE A 237 -14.41 15.43 -21.68
CA PHE A 237 -13.76 16.71 -21.99
C PHE A 237 -13.55 16.88 -23.49
N LEU A 238 -13.09 15.84 -24.19
CA LEU A 238 -12.93 15.84 -25.66
C LEU A 238 -14.27 16.11 -26.35
N ALA A 239 -15.34 15.42 -25.92
CA ALA A 239 -16.69 15.63 -26.45
C ALA A 239 -17.18 17.08 -26.25
N SER A 240 -16.99 17.61 -25.04
CA SER A 240 -17.36 19.00 -24.70
C SER A 240 -16.60 20.03 -25.53
N LEU A 241 -15.32 19.77 -25.79
CA LEU A 241 -14.50 20.66 -26.60
C LEU A 241 -14.88 20.58 -28.09
N ALA A 242 -15.14 19.38 -28.61
CA ALA A 242 -15.61 19.18 -29.97
C ALA A 242 -16.94 19.91 -30.23
N SER A 243 -17.89 19.85 -29.29
CA SER A 243 -19.14 20.63 -29.35
C SER A 243 -18.89 22.13 -29.52
N LYS A 244 -17.99 22.70 -28.71
CA LYS A 244 -17.65 24.13 -28.77
C LYS A 244 -16.95 24.51 -30.08
N CYS A 245 -16.04 23.67 -30.57
CA CYS A 245 -15.31 23.93 -31.81
C CYS A 245 -16.19 23.78 -33.06
N LEU A 246 -17.22 22.93 -33.00
CA LEU A 246 -18.20 22.71 -34.08
C LEU A 246 -19.41 23.64 -34.00
N ASP A 247 -19.52 24.45 -32.94
CA ASP A 247 -20.69 25.28 -32.63
C ASP A 247 -22.01 24.49 -32.63
N ARG A 248 -21.97 23.28 -32.05
CA ARG A 248 -23.14 22.40 -31.92
C ARG A 248 -23.59 22.33 -30.46
N PRO A 249 -24.87 22.58 -30.15
CA PRO A 249 -25.42 22.39 -28.81
C PRO A 249 -25.15 20.97 -28.30
N MET A 250 -24.86 20.82 -27.01
CA MET A 250 -24.55 19.52 -26.42
C MET A 250 -25.41 19.24 -25.19
N LEU A 251 -25.86 17.99 -25.08
CA LEU A 251 -26.47 17.42 -23.88
C LEU A 251 -25.54 16.35 -23.31
N ILE A 252 -25.14 16.47 -22.04
CA ILE A 252 -24.48 15.40 -21.29
C ILE A 252 -25.53 14.75 -20.40
N VAL A 253 -25.63 13.42 -20.48
CA VAL A 253 -26.55 12.62 -19.69
C VAL A 253 -25.73 11.71 -18.77
N ASP A 254 -25.81 11.93 -17.46
CA ASP A 254 -25.17 11.07 -16.45
C ASP A 254 -25.96 9.76 -16.31
N MET A 255 -25.35 8.65 -16.71
CA MET A 255 -26.00 7.33 -16.69
C MET A 255 -26.16 6.75 -15.28
N SER A 256 -25.51 7.32 -14.27
CA SER A 256 -25.74 6.97 -12.86
C SER A 256 -27.17 7.29 -12.43
N GLU A 257 -27.79 8.35 -13.00
CA GLU A 257 -29.21 8.67 -12.76
C GLU A 257 -30.17 7.62 -13.36
N TYR A 258 -29.67 6.79 -14.27
CA TYR A 258 -30.42 5.74 -14.97
C TYR A 258 -30.04 4.33 -14.46
N SER A 259 -29.39 4.23 -13.30
CA SER A 259 -29.04 2.94 -12.67
C SER A 259 -30.25 2.11 -12.23
N SER A 260 -31.43 2.72 -12.13
CA SER A 260 -32.67 2.06 -11.72
C SER A 260 -33.64 1.91 -12.90
N ASN A 261 -34.40 0.81 -12.94
CA ASN A 261 -35.41 0.59 -13.98
C ASN A 261 -36.52 1.67 -13.98
N LEU A 262 -36.75 2.34 -12.85
CA LEU A 262 -37.77 3.39 -12.70
C LEU A 262 -37.38 4.71 -13.36
N SER A 263 -36.08 4.95 -13.60
CA SER A 263 -35.59 6.20 -14.21
C SER A 263 -35.45 6.15 -15.73
N ASN A 264 -35.73 5.00 -16.36
CA ASN A 264 -35.66 4.82 -17.83
C ASN A 264 -36.56 5.80 -18.60
N GLY A 265 -37.72 6.14 -18.02
CA GLY A 265 -38.67 7.04 -18.65
C GLY A 265 -38.17 8.48 -18.82
N ARG A 266 -37.08 8.89 -18.15
CA ARG A 266 -36.49 10.24 -18.28
C ARG A 266 -35.82 10.46 -19.64
N MET A 267 -35.50 9.40 -20.38
CA MET A 267 -34.91 9.54 -21.72
C MET A 267 -35.94 10.05 -22.74
N ASN A 268 -37.14 9.47 -22.73
CA ASN A 268 -38.16 9.63 -23.76
C ASN A 268 -39.53 10.08 -23.22
N GLY A 269 -39.63 10.37 -21.93
CA GLY A 269 -40.87 10.81 -21.30
C GLY A 269 -41.84 9.68 -20.93
N GLU A 270 -41.38 8.44 -20.92
CA GLU A 270 -42.20 7.30 -20.53
C GLU A 270 -42.60 7.39 -19.04
N HIS A 271 -43.76 6.83 -18.67
CA HIS A 271 -44.31 6.89 -17.32
C HIS A 271 -44.52 8.30 -16.73
N GLY A 272 -44.73 9.32 -17.58
CA GLY A 272 -45.03 10.68 -17.14
C GLY A 272 -43.80 11.46 -16.66
N GLN A 273 -42.60 10.95 -16.92
CA GLN A 273 -41.34 11.63 -16.60
C GLN A 273 -40.97 12.69 -17.65
N ALA A 274 -40.01 13.56 -17.34
CA ALA A 274 -39.50 14.58 -18.28
C ALA A 274 -38.75 13.91 -19.45
N ALA A 275 -39.06 14.28 -20.69
CA ALA A 275 -38.43 13.72 -21.89
C ALA A 275 -37.10 14.44 -22.21
N VAL A 276 -36.03 14.13 -21.46
CA VAL A 276 -34.78 14.91 -21.50
C VAL A 276 -34.04 14.76 -22.84
N VAL A 277 -33.88 13.52 -23.33
CA VAL A 277 -33.09 13.23 -24.53
C VAL A 277 -33.88 13.57 -25.79
N THR A 278 -35.11 13.06 -25.91
CA THR A 278 -35.97 13.36 -27.07
C THR A 278 -36.35 14.84 -27.14
N GLY A 279 -36.57 15.48 -25.99
CA GLY A 279 -36.84 16.92 -25.89
C GLY A 279 -35.68 17.78 -26.40
N PHE A 280 -34.43 17.43 -26.03
CA PHE A 280 -33.24 18.13 -26.51
C PHE A 280 -33.05 18.00 -28.02
N VAL A 281 -33.18 16.79 -28.58
CA VAL A 281 -32.98 16.55 -30.03
C VAL A 281 -34.03 17.27 -30.87
N ARG A 282 -35.27 17.33 -30.38
CA ARG A 282 -36.33 18.11 -31.04
C ARG A 282 -35.97 19.60 -31.13
N GLN A 283 -35.33 20.16 -30.09
CA GLN A 283 -34.89 21.56 -30.10
C GLN A 283 -33.56 21.75 -30.86
N ASN A 284 -32.71 20.72 -30.90
CA ASN A 284 -31.35 20.76 -31.45
C ASN A 284 -31.04 19.53 -32.32
N PRO A 285 -31.60 19.40 -33.53
CA PRO A 285 -31.44 18.18 -34.35
C PRO A 285 -29.99 17.87 -34.74
N ARG A 286 -29.18 18.93 -34.96
CA ARG A 286 -27.74 18.84 -35.27
C ARG A 286 -26.84 18.81 -34.02
N GLY A 287 -27.42 18.61 -32.83
CA GLY A 287 -26.70 18.61 -31.56
C GLY A 287 -25.81 17.38 -31.33
N ILE A 288 -25.10 17.40 -30.20
CA ILE A 288 -24.27 16.30 -29.72
C ILE A 288 -24.88 15.77 -28.42
N ILE A 289 -25.05 14.45 -28.31
CA ILE A 289 -25.47 13.81 -27.06
C ILE A 289 -24.33 12.95 -26.54
N VAL A 290 -23.96 13.18 -25.28
CA VAL A 290 -22.96 12.38 -24.56
C VAL A 290 -23.69 11.59 -23.48
N PHE A 291 -23.71 10.27 -23.60
CA PHE A 291 -24.12 9.38 -22.52
C PHE A 291 -22.87 9.01 -21.73
N ASP A 292 -22.75 9.56 -20.52
CA ASP A 292 -21.54 9.46 -19.72
C ASP A 292 -21.62 8.25 -18.77
N GLU A 293 -20.56 7.43 -18.73
CA GLU A 293 -20.44 6.23 -17.88
C GLU A 293 -21.59 5.22 -18.07
N VAL A 294 -21.84 4.84 -19.33
CA VAL A 294 -22.98 3.97 -19.71
C VAL A 294 -22.99 2.62 -19.01
N GLU A 295 -21.85 2.12 -18.51
CA GLU A 295 -21.77 0.91 -17.69
C GLU A 295 -22.55 1.00 -16.37
N LYS A 296 -22.90 2.20 -15.90
CA LYS A 296 -23.66 2.42 -14.66
C LYS A 296 -25.18 2.39 -14.85
N ALA A 297 -25.66 2.45 -16.10
CA ALA A 297 -27.08 2.41 -16.39
C ALA A 297 -27.68 1.02 -16.17
N HIS A 298 -28.97 0.96 -15.90
CA HIS A 298 -29.71 -0.29 -15.88
C HIS A 298 -29.75 -0.91 -17.28
N ILE A 299 -29.74 -2.24 -17.36
CA ILE A 299 -29.65 -2.96 -18.64
C ILE A 299 -30.80 -2.61 -19.61
N ASN A 300 -32.00 -2.35 -19.07
CA ASN A 300 -33.15 -1.89 -19.84
C ASN A 300 -32.96 -0.49 -20.45
N THR A 301 -32.26 0.42 -19.77
CA THR A 301 -31.89 1.72 -20.34
C THR A 301 -30.95 1.52 -21.53
N ILE A 302 -29.95 0.63 -21.36
CA ILE A 302 -28.97 0.33 -22.40
C ILE A 302 -29.67 -0.26 -23.64
N TYR A 303 -30.67 -1.14 -23.47
CA TYR A 303 -31.45 -1.66 -24.59
C TYR A 303 -32.22 -0.58 -25.37
N GLN A 304 -32.60 0.53 -24.75
CA GLN A 304 -33.23 1.64 -25.47
C GLN A 304 -32.27 2.29 -26.50
N PHE A 305 -30.95 2.20 -26.30
CA PHE A 305 -29.98 2.68 -27.28
C PHE A 305 -30.07 1.95 -28.62
N LEU A 306 -30.61 0.72 -28.69
CA LEU A 306 -30.80 0.03 -29.97
C LEU A 306 -31.70 0.84 -30.92
N GLN A 307 -32.73 1.51 -30.40
CA GLN A 307 -33.63 2.33 -31.23
C GLN A 307 -32.90 3.55 -31.84
N ILE A 308 -31.98 4.14 -31.05
CA ILE A 308 -31.16 5.27 -31.47
C ILE A 308 -30.06 4.83 -32.44
N LEU A 309 -29.37 3.72 -32.16
CA LEU A 309 -28.22 3.24 -32.93
C LEU A 309 -28.63 2.58 -34.27
N ASP A 310 -29.70 1.79 -34.29
CA ASP A 310 -30.16 1.09 -35.52
C ASP A 310 -31.07 1.97 -36.39
N GLY A 311 -31.98 2.72 -35.76
CA GLY A 311 -33.05 3.44 -36.46
C GLY A 311 -32.93 4.96 -36.45
N ALA A 312 -32.01 5.53 -35.66
CA ALA A 312 -31.91 6.97 -35.38
C ALA A 312 -33.26 7.59 -35.04
N ARG A 313 -34.10 6.85 -34.30
CA ARG A 313 -35.45 7.25 -33.95
C ARG A 313 -35.80 6.78 -32.55
N MET A 314 -36.52 7.61 -31.82
CA MET A 314 -37.05 7.27 -30.50
C MET A 314 -38.41 7.93 -30.33
N MET A 315 -39.39 7.22 -29.77
CA MET A 315 -40.71 7.78 -29.49
C MET A 315 -40.65 8.67 -28.25
N ASP A 316 -41.05 9.92 -28.38
CA ASP A 316 -41.30 10.79 -27.24
C ASP A 316 -42.72 10.54 -26.73
N HIS A 317 -42.84 10.02 -25.51
CA HIS A 317 -44.12 9.62 -24.90
C HIS A 317 -44.90 10.79 -24.31
N GLN A 318 -44.27 11.95 -24.07
CA GLN A 318 -44.99 13.14 -23.61
C GLN A 318 -45.84 13.73 -24.74
N ILE A 319 -45.27 13.81 -25.94
CA ILE A 319 -45.95 14.37 -27.12
C ILE A 319 -46.46 13.31 -28.09
N LYS A 320 -46.19 12.03 -27.81
CA LYS A 320 -46.56 10.86 -28.64
C LYS A 320 -46.10 10.99 -30.10
N ARG A 321 -44.88 11.50 -30.31
CA ARG A 321 -44.28 11.70 -31.65
C ARG A 321 -42.90 11.04 -31.71
N GLU A 322 -42.57 10.49 -32.87
CA GLU A 322 -41.24 9.95 -33.13
C GLU A 322 -40.25 11.09 -33.39
N VAL A 323 -39.11 11.09 -32.68
CA VAL A 323 -38.03 12.07 -32.81
C VAL A 323 -36.87 11.43 -33.57
N SER A 324 -36.36 12.11 -34.61
CA SER A 324 -35.23 11.63 -35.41
C SER A 324 -33.89 12.17 -34.91
N PHE A 325 -32.91 11.27 -34.81
CA PHE A 325 -31.52 11.50 -34.41
C PHE A 325 -30.57 11.49 -35.61
N LYS A 326 -31.10 11.52 -36.84
CA LYS A 326 -30.34 11.31 -38.09
C LYS A 326 -29.22 12.34 -38.30
N ASP A 327 -29.41 13.57 -37.84
CA ASP A 327 -28.41 14.64 -37.91
C ASP A 327 -27.63 14.86 -36.59
N THR A 328 -27.91 14.02 -35.59
CA THR A 328 -27.34 14.11 -34.24
C THR A 328 -26.06 13.25 -34.14
N ILE A 329 -25.06 13.76 -33.41
CA ILE A 329 -23.85 13.00 -33.06
C ILE A 329 -24.06 12.35 -31.70
N ILE A 330 -23.83 11.04 -31.62
CA ILE A 330 -23.97 10.25 -30.38
C ILE A 330 -22.59 9.85 -29.88
N ILE A 331 -22.29 10.13 -28.62
CA ILE A 331 -21.05 9.76 -27.94
C ILE A 331 -21.42 8.97 -26.68
N LEU A 332 -20.84 7.79 -26.54
CA LEU A 332 -21.00 6.91 -25.38
C LEU A 332 -19.64 6.86 -24.68
N THR A 333 -19.56 7.21 -23.39
CA THR A 333 -18.31 7.07 -22.62
C THR A 333 -18.40 5.89 -21.67
N THR A 334 -17.30 5.16 -21.50
CA THR A 334 -17.23 4.04 -20.56
C THR A 334 -15.87 3.86 -19.92
N ASN A 335 -15.86 3.41 -18.66
CA ASN A 335 -14.70 2.88 -17.95
C ASN A 335 -14.69 1.35 -17.87
N ALA A 336 -15.52 0.66 -18.66
CA ALA A 336 -15.40 -0.78 -18.86
C ALA A 336 -14.24 -1.10 -19.83
N GLY A 337 -13.81 -2.36 -19.83
CA GLY A 337 -12.65 -2.85 -20.55
C GLY A 337 -11.36 -2.76 -19.74
N ALA A 338 -11.44 -2.79 -18.41
CA ALA A 338 -10.28 -2.57 -17.52
C ALA A 338 -9.11 -3.51 -17.83
N SER A 339 -9.40 -4.74 -18.27
CA SER A 339 -8.40 -5.72 -18.73
C SER A 339 -7.49 -5.22 -19.86
N LEU A 340 -7.91 -4.22 -20.64
CA LEU A 340 -7.11 -3.61 -21.71
C LEU A 340 -6.10 -2.58 -21.20
N TYR A 341 -6.33 -2.00 -20.01
CA TYR A 341 -5.58 -0.85 -19.52
C TYR A 341 -5.28 -0.88 -18.01
N GLU A 342 -5.43 -2.03 -17.33
CA GLU A 342 -4.95 -2.22 -15.95
C GLU A 342 -3.41 -2.21 -15.88
N ASP A 343 -2.74 -2.61 -16.96
CA ASP A 343 -1.28 -2.56 -17.04
C ASP A 343 -0.81 -1.15 -17.41
N ALA A 344 -0.44 -0.38 -16.38
CA ALA A 344 0.07 0.98 -16.51
C ALA A 344 1.43 1.08 -17.23
N THR A 345 2.04 -0.04 -17.66
CA THR A 345 3.28 -0.04 -18.44
C THR A 345 3.07 0.12 -19.94
N VAL A 346 1.85 -0.13 -20.43
CA VAL A 346 1.48 0.06 -21.85
C VAL A 346 0.85 1.45 -22.00
N TYR A 347 1.67 2.42 -22.40
CA TYR A 347 1.24 3.81 -22.57
C TYR A 347 0.50 4.06 -23.89
N ASP A 348 0.75 3.22 -24.91
CA ASP A 348 0.14 3.35 -26.23
C ASP A 348 -0.86 2.22 -26.49
N LEU A 349 -2.14 2.54 -26.28
CA LEU A 349 -3.25 1.64 -26.52
C LEU A 349 -3.93 1.92 -27.87
N SER A 350 -3.37 2.85 -28.67
CA SER A 350 -3.98 3.30 -29.93
C SER A 350 -3.94 2.22 -31.01
N SER A 351 -3.00 1.28 -30.93
CA SER A 351 -2.81 0.18 -31.88
C SER A 351 -3.68 -1.06 -31.59
N VAL A 352 -4.43 -1.07 -30.48
CA VAL A 352 -5.25 -2.22 -30.10
C VAL A 352 -6.37 -2.42 -31.14
N PRO A 353 -6.46 -3.61 -31.79
CA PRO A 353 -7.49 -3.83 -32.79
C PRO A 353 -8.89 -3.69 -32.19
N ARG A 354 -9.79 -3.01 -32.91
CA ARG A 354 -11.18 -2.78 -32.50
C ARG A 354 -11.90 -4.02 -31.97
N LYS A 355 -11.67 -5.18 -32.62
CA LYS A 355 -12.27 -6.46 -32.22
C LYS A 355 -11.85 -6.85 -30.80
N VAL A 356 -10.59 -6.66 -30.45
CA VAL A 356 -10.05 -6.94 -29.10
C VAL A 356 -10.70 -6.01 -28.08
N ILE A 357 -10.90 -4.73 -28.42
CA ILE A 357 -11.57 -3.75 -27.55
C ILE A 357 -13.00 -4.19 -27.25
N LEU A 358 -13.78 -4.52 -28.30
CA LEU A 358 -15.16 -4.96 -28.15
C LEU A 358 -15.27 -6.30 -27.41
N ASP A 359 -14.35 -7.24 -27.66
CA ASP A 359 -14.33 -8.53 -26.96
C ASP A 359 -14.00 -8.38 -25.47
N ALA A 360 -13.20 -7.39 -25.07
CA ALA A 360 -12.97 -7.07 -23.66
C ALA A 360 -14.23 -6.46 -23.01
N LEU A 361 -14.89 -5.49 -23.66
CA LEU A 361 -16.13 -4.89 -23.16
C LEU A 361 -17.26 -5.91 -22.99
N ARG A 362 -17.32 -6.94 -23.84
CA ARG A 362 -18.30 -8.04 -23.74
C ARG A 362 -18.09 -8.94 -22.52
N LYS A 363 -16.83 -9.09 -22.08
CA LYS A 363 -16.46 -9.98 -20.96
C LYS A 363 -16.64 -9.30 -19.61
N ASP A 364 -16.64 -7.96 -19.58
CA ASP A 364 -16.82 -7.22 -18.35
C ASP A 364 -18.27 -7.30 -17.86
N VAL A 365 -18.42 -7.76 -16.62
CA VAL A 365 -19.69 -7.96 -15.94
C VAL A 365 -19.78 -7.10 -14.68
N ASN A 366 -20.99 -6.72 -14.32
CA ASN A 366 -21.26 -6.07 -13.06
C ASN A 366 -20.93 -7.04 -11.90
N PRO A 367 -20.03 -6.67 -10.96
CA PRO A 367 -19.62 -7.57 -9.88
C PRO A 367 -20.77 -8.04 -8.97
N GLN A 368 -21.81 -7.22 -8.83
CA GLN A 368 -22.95 -7.50 -7.94
C GLN A 368 -24.03 -8.35 -8.62
N THR A 369 -24.38 -8.04 -9.87
CA THR A 369 -25.47 -8.73 -10.59
C THR A 369 -24.99 -9.85 -11.50
N GLN A 370 -23.68 -9.92 -11.80
CA GLN A 370 -23.07 -10.81 -12.81
C GLN A 370 -23.60 -10.61 -14.24
N GLU A 371 -24.39 -9.55 -14.48
CA GLU A 371 -24.85 -9.19 -15.82
C GLU A 371 -23.76 -8.46 -16.59
N PRO A 372 -23.67 -8.64 -17.93
CA PRO A 372 -22.70 -7.92 -18.74
C PRO A 372 -23.02 -6.42 -18.75
N PHE A 373 -22.01 -5.57 -18.58
CA PHE A 373 -22.20 -4.12 -18.74
C PHE A 373 -22.65 -3.77 -20.15
N PHE A 374 -22.17 -4.52 -21.15
CA PHE A 374 -22.54 -4.35 -22.55
C PHE A 374 -23.03 -5.66 -23.16
N PRO A 375 -24.34 -5.79 -23.42
CA PRO A 375 -24.90 -6.90 -24.17
C PRO A 375 -24.28 -7.09 -25.55
N GLU A 376 -24.28 -8.33 -26.05
CA GLU A 376 -23.74 -8.66 -27.38
C GLU A 376 -24.42 -7.88 -28.51
N CYS A 377 -25.74 -7.66 -28.41
CA CYS A 377 -26.47 -6.88 -29.40
C CYS A 377 -25.95 -5.42 -29.46
N ILE A 378 -25.70 -4.79 -28.32
CA ILE A 378 -25.19 -3.41 -28.23
C ILE A 378 -23.78 -3.31 -28.79
N THR A 379 -22.87 -4.21 -28.37
CA THR A 379 -21.47 -4.21 -28.86
C THR A 379 -21.39 -4.47 -30.37
N THR A 380 -22.30 -5.28 -30.91
CA THR A 380 -22.40 -5.51 -32.36
C THR A 380 -22.87 -4.27 -33.11
N ARG A 381 -23.78 -3.47 -32.55
CA ARG A 381 -24.22 -2.20 -33.15
C ARG A 381 -23.15 -1.12 -33.05
N MET A 382 -22.47 -1.07 -31.90
CA MET A 382 -21.30 -0.22 -31.70
C MET A 382 -20.15 -0.62 -32.62
N ALA A 383 -20.10 -1.85 -33.15
CA ALA A 383 -19.15 -2.29 -34.17
C ALA A 383 -19.34 -1.60 -35.53
N ASN A 384 -20.44 -0.87 -35.75
CA ASN A 384 -20.62 -0.01 -36.92
C ASN A 384 -20.19 1.44 -36.67
N GLY A 385 -20.06 1.87 -35.40
CA GLY A 385 -19.59 3.22 -35.03
C GLY A 385 -18.07 3.38 -35.09
N ARG A 386 -17.52 4.39 -34.41
CA ARG A 386 -16.07 4.50 -34.14
C ARG A 386 -15.79 4.20 -32.66
N VAL A 387 -14.93 3.23 -32.39
CA VAL A 387 -14.52 2.86 -31.03
C VAL A 387 -13.12 3.45 -30.79
N ILE A 388 -13.00 4.28 -29.77
CA ILE A 388 -11.77 5.02 -29.46
C ILE A 388 -11.35 4.65 -28.04
N LEU A 389 -10.20 4.02 -27.93
CA LEU A 389 -9.56 3.68 -26.66
C LEU A 389 -8.60 4.80 -26.26
N PHE A 390 -8.88 5.44 -25.12
CA PHE A 390 -8.06 6.51 -24.58
C PHE A 390 -6.83 5.94 -23.86
N ASN A 391 -5.69 6.59 -24.04
CA ASN A 391 -4.44 6.21 -23.40
C ASN A 391 -4.43 6.65 -21.94
N HIS A 392 -3.55 6.05 -21.12
CA HIS A 392 -3.22 6.64 -19.82
C HIS A 392 -2.56 8.01 -20.02
N LEU A 393 -2.87 8.96 -19.14
CA LEU A 393 -2.20 10.26 -19.17
C LEU A 393 -0.80 10.13 -18.56
N GLU A 394 0.21 10.42 -19.37
CA GLU A 394 1.59 10.49 -18.88
C GLU A 394 1.75 11.62 -17.84
N PRO A 395 2.69 11.50 -16.88
CA PRO A 395 2.95 12.54 -15.88
C PRO A 395 3.18 13.92 -16.47
N TYR A 396 3.85 14.03 -17.62
CA TYR A 396 4.02 15.30 -18.30
C TYR A 396 2.71 15.88 -18.88
N ALA A 397 1.81 15.03 -19.41
CA ALA A 397 0.49 15.49 -19.84
C ALA A 397 -0.36 15.96 -18.64
N LEU A 398 -0.26 15.26 -17.50
CA LEU A 398 -0.89 15.69 -16.24
C LEU A 398 -0.33 17.03 -15.75
N LEU A 399 0.99 17.22 -15.82
CA LEU A 399 1.65 18.48 -15.50
C LEU A 399 1.08 19.63 -16.36
N GLN A 400 1.00 19.46 -17.68
CA GLN A 400 0.44 20.47 -18.59
C GLN A 400 -1.02 20.79 -18.26
N ILE A 401 -1.82 19.77 -17.93
CA ILE A 401 -3.21 19.95 -17.50
C ILE A 401 -3.29 20.79 -16.21
N VAL A 402 -2.39 20.55 -15.25
CA VAL A 402 -2.31 21.33 -14.02
C VAL A 402 -1.87 22.76 -14.32
N GLN A 403 -0.89 22.97 -15.20
CA GLN A 403 -0.46 24.30 -15.64
C GLN A 403 -1.61 25.10 -16.24
N ASP A 404 -2.38 24.49 -17.14
CA ASP A 404 -3.54 25.11 -17.78
C ASP A 404 -4.61 25.51 -16.74
N GLU A 405 -4.88 24.65 -15.75
CA GLU A 405 -5.83 24.96 -14.66
C GLU A 405 -5.30 26.08 -13.74
N LEU A 406 -4.03 26.05 -13.34
CA LEU A 406 -3.40 27.10 -12.52
C LEU A 406 -3.49 28.46 -13.22
N ALA A 407 -3.11 28.52 -14.51
CA ALA A 407 -3.19 29.73 -15.31
C ALA A 407 -4.62 30.26 -15.42
N GLN A 408 -5.60 29.37 -15.60
CA GLN A 408 -7.01 29.75 -15.64
C GLN A 408 -7.48 30.34 -14.31
N GLN A 409 -7.15 29.72 -13.17
CA GLN A 409 -7.55 30.23 -11.85
C GLN A 409 -6.90 31.56 -11.52
N VAL A 410 -5.61 31.72 -11.84
CA VAL A 410 -4.90 33.00 -11.67
C VAL A 410 -5.54 34.08 -12.54
N ALA A 411 -5.78 33.83 -13.83
CA ALA A 411 -6.39 34.83 -14.72
C ALA A 411 -7.79 35.26 -14.26
N LEU A 412 -8.60 34.32 -13.72
CA LEU A 412 -9.90 34.64 -13.13
C LEU A 412 -9.76 35.52 -11.88
N PHE A 413 -8.79 35.20 -11.01
CA PHE A 413 -8.50 36.00 -9.82
C PHE A 413 -8.04 37.41 -10.19
N GLU A 414 -7.03 37.55 -11.06
CA GLU A 414 -6.49 38.84 -11.50
C GLU A 414 -7.61 39.73 -12.11
N LYS A 415 -8.49 39.14 -12.92
CA LYS A 415 -9.64 39.85 -13.50
C LYS A 415 -10.66 40.30 -12.45
N SER A 416 -10.86 39.51 -11.40
CA SER A 416 -11.87 39.78 -10.36
C SER A 416 -11.37 40.73 -9.27
N ALA A 417 -10.10 40.63 -8.89
CA ALA A 417 -9.51 41.33 -7.76
C ALA A 417 -8.62 42.50 -8.18
N GLY A 418 -8.19 42.58 -9.43
CA GLY A 418 -7.30 43.63 -9.94
C GLY A 418 -5.85 43.53 -9.46
N ILE A 419 -5.50 42.45 -8.76
CA ILE A 419 -4.17 42.17 -8.21
C ILE A 419 -3.42 41.23 -9.14
N LYS A 420 -2.17 41.54 -9.49
CA LYS A 420 -1.34 40.71 -10.35
C LYS A 420 -0.71 39.55 -9.57
N VAL A 421 -0.65 38.35 -10.15
CA VAL A 421 -0.01 37.19 -9.50
C VAL A 421 1.19 36.73 -10.33
N LYS A 422 2.40 36.73 -9.75
CA LYS A 422 3.59 36.14 -10.39
C LYS A 422 3.94 34.81 -9.75
N TYR A 423 4.28 33.84 -10.58
CA TYR A 423 4.69 32.51 -10.17
C TYR A 423 5.47 31.83 -11.32
N ASP A 424 6.26 30.80 -11.01
CA ASP A 424 6.78 29.91 -12.04
C ASP A 424 5.75 28.81 -12.34
N PRO A 425 5.14 28.79 -13.55
CA PRO A 425 4.06 27.86 -13.87
C PRO A 425 4.53 26.40 -13.86
N VAL A 426 5.79 26.17 -14.20
CA VAL A 426 6.34 24.83 -14.31
C VAL A 426 6.56 24.22 -12.93
N SER A 427 7.29 24.93 -12.05
CA SER A 427 7.57 24.43 -10.70
C SER A 427 6.30 24.32 -9.85
N LEU A 428 5.37 25.27 -9.97
CA LEU A 428 4.11 25.20 -9.23
C LEU A 428 3.23 24.03 -9.67
N ALA A 429 3.17 23.74 -10.97
CA ALA A 429 2.47 22.56 -11.46
C ALA A 429 3.16 21.26 -11.02
N ALA A 430 4.49 21.22 -11.01
CA ALA A 430 5.25 20.07 -10.53
C ALA A 430 5.00 19.82 -9.04
N LEU A 431 4.95 20.89 -8.23
CA LEU A 431 4.60 20.80 -6.81
C LEU A 431 3.23 20.14 -6.61
N VAL A 432 2.21 20.59 -7.35
CA VAL A 432 0.85 20.02 -7.31
C VAL A 432 0.84 18.55 -7.73
N LEU A 433 1.56 18.22 -8.81
CA LEU A 433 1.67 16.85 -9.32
C LEU A 433 2.32 15.92 -8.28
N TYR A 434 3.46 16.34 -7.72
CA TYR A 434 4.17 15.56 -6.71
C TYR A 434 3.40 15.45 -5.40
N HIS A 435 2.62 16.48 -5.05
CA HIS A 435 1.72 16.45 -3.90
C HIS A 435 0.54 15.48 -4.10
N GLY A 436 -0.01 15.41 -5.32
CA GLY A 436 -1.03 14.43 -5.68
C GLY A 436 -0.54 12.97 -5.64
N GLY A 437 0.77 12.74 -5.77
CA GLY A 437 1.36 11.41 -5.76
C GLY A 437 1.09 10.60 -7.05
N GLY A 438 1.72 9.43 -7.16
CA GLY A 438 1.79 8.67 -8.42
C GLY A 438 0.51 7.98 -8.91
N THR A 439 -0.61 8.06 -8.18
CA THR A 439 -1.89 7.44 -8.56
C THR A 439 -2.99 8.45 -8.87
N SER A 440 -2.68 9.75 -8.89
CA SER A 440 -3.67 10.79 -9.09
C SER A 440 -4.05 10.93 -10.57
N ASP A 441 -5.36 10.99 -10.84
CA ASP A 441 -5.88 11.28 -12.17
C ASP A 441 -5.96 12.80 -12.44
N ALA A 442 -6.23 13.18 -13.69
CA ALA A 442 -6.30 14.60 -14.06
C ALA A 442 -7.44 15.35 -13.37
N ARG A 443 -8.54 14.69 -13.01
CA ARG A 443 -9.70 15.31 -12.37
C ARG A 443 -9.34 15.71 -10.94
N SER A 444 -8.73 14.79 -10.19
CA SER A 444 -8.23 15.04 -8.83
C SER A 444 -7.16 16.13 -8.82
N LEU A 445 -6.19 16.08 -9.74
CA LEU A 445 -5.12 17.07 -9.82
C LEU A 445 -5.64 18.48 -10.16
N ARG A 446 -6.60 18.62 -11.07
CA ARG A 446 -7.25 19.92 -11.35
C ARG A 446 -7.96 20.47 -10.10
N GLY A 447 -8.68 19.62 -9.38
CA GLY A 447 -9.33 20.00 -8.12
C GLY A 447 -8.32 20.48 -7.08
N LEU A 448 -7.19 19.77 -6.99
CA LEU A 448 -6.10 20.08 -6.06
C LEU A 448 -5.41 21.41 -6.42
N ALA A 449 -5.08 21.60 -7.70
CA ALA A 449 -4.51 22.84 -8.23
C ALA A 449 -5.39 24.06 -7.90
N ARG A 450 -6.70 23.94 -8.19
CA ARG A 450 -7.69 24.98 -7.86
C ARG A 450 -7.73 25.24 -6.36
N SER A 451 -7.80 24.20 -5.54
CA SER A 451 -7.90 24.33 -4.09
C SER A 451 -6.67 25.03 -3.51
N ILE A 452 -5.46 24.73 -3.99
CA ILE A 452 -4.25 25.39 -3.49
C ILE A 452 -4.30 26.87 -3.83
N VAL A 453 -4.45 27.23 -5.10
CA VAL A 453 -4.40 28.65 -5.52
C VAL A 453 -5.48 29.47 -4.84
N VAL A 454 -6.73 29.00 -4.82
CA VAL A 454 -7.84 29.74 -4.20
C VAL A 454 -7.63 29.89 -2.70
N ARG A 455 -7.19 28.83 -2.01
CA ARG A 455 -6.95 28.88 -0.56
C ARG A 455 -5.84 29.88 -0.22
N GLU A 456 -4.70 29.79 -0.89
CA GLU A 456 -3.54 30.64 -0.58
C GLU A 456 -3.85 32.12 -0.88
N LEU A 457 -4.51 32.42 -2.00
CA LEU A 457 -4.91 33.79 -2.33
C LEU A 457 -5.97 34.33 -1.35
N GLN A 458 -6.92 33.49 -0.92
CA GLN A 458 -7.92 33.88 0.07
C GLN A 458 -7.30 34.14 1.44
N GLU A 459 -6.34 33.32 1.87
CA GLU A 459 -5.62 33.52 3.14
C GLU A 459 -4.85 34.84 3.16
N VAL A 460 -4.19 35.21 2.05
CA VAL A 460 -3.51 36.51 1.90
C VAL A 460 -4.50 37.66 2.12
N LEU A 461 -5.64 37.63 1.43
CA LEU A 461 -6.65 38.68 1.55
C LEU A 461 -7.23 38.75 2.97
N MET A 462 -7.51 37.61 3.60
CA MET A 462 -8.04 37.55 4.96
C MET A 462 -7.06 38.06 6.00
N GLN A 463 -5.76 37.77 5.85
CA GLN A 463 -4.73 38.31 6.74
C GLN A 463 -4.59 39.82 6.58
N LEU A 464 -4.55 40.34 5.35
CA LEU A 464 -4.48 41.78 5.10
C LEU A 464 -5.72 42.51 5.64
N LEU A 465 -6.92 41.93 5.45
CA LEU A 465 -8.17 42.46 6.04
C LEU A 465 -8.08 42.59 7.56
N ALA A 466 -7.43 41.65 8.25
CA ALA A 466 -7.25 41.73 9.70
C ALA A 466 -6.37 42.92 10.14
N TYR A 467 -5.49 43.42 9.25
CA TYR A 467 -4.68 44.62 9.46
C TYR A 467 -5.35 45.91 8.95
N GLY A 468 -6.51 45.82 8.30
CA GLY A 468 -7.34 46.94 7.83
C GLY A 468 -7.63 46.89 6.33
N ALA A 469 -8.83 47.31 5.93
CA ALA A 469 -9.29 47.29 4.54
C ALA A 469 -8.37 48.08 3.58
N GLU A 470 -7.79 49.19 4.04
CA GLU A 470 -6.90 50.04 3.25
C GLU A 470 -5.65 49.29 2.75
N ARG A 471 -5.18 48.26 3.46
CA ARG A 471 -4.04 47.43 3.03
C ARG A 471 -4.40 46.43 1.93
N VAL A 472 -5.67 46.04 1.84
CA VAL A 472 -6.15 45.21 0.73
C VAL A 472 -6.26 46.06 -0.52
N ASP A 473 -6.76 47.29 -0.38
CA ASP A 473 -6.87 48.25 -1.49
C ASP A 473 -5.50 48.70 -2.02
N ALA A 474 -4.46 48.67 -1.18
CA ALA A 474 -3.08 49.00 -1.56
C ALA A 474 -2.35 47.85 -2.28
N LEU A 475 -2.83 46.60 -2.17
CA LEU A 475 -2.17 45.44 -2.72
C LEU A 475 -2.22 45.44 -4.26
N GLN A 476 -1.07 45.33 -4.91
CA GLN A 476 -0.96 45.31 -6.37
C GLN A 476 -0.44 43.97 -6.90
N GLU A 477 0.39 43.29 -6.12
CA GLU A 477 1.11 42.08 -6.56
C GLU A 477 1.16 40.98 -5.49
N ILE A 478 0.95 39.73 -5.90
CA ILE A 478 1.17 38.53 -5.09
C ILE A 478 2.19 37.63 -5.82
N ASN A 479 3.25 37.23 -5.11
CA ASN A 479 4.33 36.42 -5.65
C ASN A 479 4.32 35.03 -5.01
N LEU A 480 4.03 33.99 -5.79
CA LEU A 480 4.08 32.60 -5.34
C LEU A 480 5.47 32.02 -5.61
N THR A 481 6.13 31.52 -4.57
CA THR A 481 7.52 31.00 -4.62
C THR A 481 7.62 29.64 -3.94
N ILE A 482 8.54 28.79 -4.39
CA ILE A 482 8.76 27.45 -3.82
C ILE A 482 10.19 27.39 -3.28
N ASP A 483 10.35 27.07 -2.00
CA ASP A 483 11.67 26.95 -1.38
C ASP A 483 12.24 25.55 -1.56
N THR A 484 13.00 25.35 -2.64
CA THR A 484 13.61 24.06 -2.99
C THR A 484 14.96 23.81 -2.31
N GLN A 485 15.51 24.75 -1.54
CA GLN A 485 16.87 24.67 -0.99
C GLN A 485 16.96 23.95 0.38
N GLN A 486 15.84 23.44 0.88
CA GLN A 486 15.76 22.87 2.23
C GLN A 486 16.43 21.49 2.37
N SER A 487 16.51 20.71 1.29
CA SER A 487 17.12 19.37 1.27
C SER A 487 17.56 18.99 -0.14
N GLU A 488 18.69 18.29 -0.26
CA GLU A 488 19.21 17.77 -1.52
C GLU A 488 18.21 16.83 -2.22
N GLU A 489 17.49 16.01 -1.45
CA GLU A 489 16.44 15.10 -1.95
C GLU A 489 15.23 15.85 -2.54
N VAL A 490 14.89 17.02 -1.99
CA VAL A 490 13.77 17.86 -2.48
C VAL A 490 14.21 18.69 -3.67
N GLY A 491 15.42 19.26 -3.64
CA GLY A 491 16.01 19.99 -4.77
C GLY A 491 16.08 19.12 -6.03
N GLY A 492 16.40 17.83 -5.86
CA GLY A 492 16.40 16.83 -6.94
C GLY A 492 15.04 16.59 -7.62
N LEU A 493 13.91 16.96 -7.00
CA LEU A 493 12.57 16.79 -7.61
C LEU A 493 12.26 17.87 -8.66
N PHE A 494 12.82 19.07 -8.48
CA PHE A 494 12.56 20.24 -9.32
C PHE A 494 13.73 20.57 -10.25
N SER A 495 14.91 20.00 -10.00
CA SER A 495 16.11 20.17 -10.79
C SER A 495 16.88 18.85 -10.89
N SER A 496 17.38 18.50 -12.08
CA SER A 496 18.21 17.31 -12.24
C SER A 496 19.62 17.61 -11.73
N GLN A 497 20.07 16.92 -10.66
CA GLN A 497 21.47 17.00 -10.25
C GLN A 497 22.40 16.20 -11.16
N GLU A 498 21.87 15.19 -11.85
CA GLU A 498 22.60 14.35 -12.82
C GLU A 498 22.34 14.84 -14.25
N ARG A 499 23.38 14.83 -15.09
CA ARG A 499 23.22 15.18 -16.51
C ARG A 499 22.47 14.08 -17.24
N MET A 500 21.39 14.44 -17.93
CA MET A 500 20.63 13.50 -18.76
C MET A 500 21.51 12.94 -19.88
N GLN A 501 21.42 11.64 -20.12
CA GLN A 501 22.19 10.94 -21.14
C GLN A 501 21.33 10.69 -22.37
N VAL A 502 21.52 11.49 -23.42
CA VAL A 502 20.69 11.46 -24.63
C VAL A 502 21.49 10.91 -25.79
N ALA A 503 20.96 9.88 -26.46
CA ALA A 503 21.54 9.38 -27.70
C ALA A 503 20.87 10.07 -28.89
N VAL A 504 21.66 10.65 -29.79
CA VAL A 504 21.16 11.30 -31.01
C VAL A 504 21.66 10.51 -32.20
N LEU A 505 20.78 9.85 -32.95
CA LEU A 505 21.11 9.15 -34.19
C LEU A 505 20.76 10.06 -35.37
N ALA A 506 21.74 10.82 -35.87
CA ALA A 506 21.57 11.75 -36.98
C ALA A 506 22.92 12.14 -37.60
N GLU A 507 22.90 12.59 -38.85
CA GLU A 507 24.10 13.04 -39.57
C GLU A 507 24.24 14.57 -39.51
N ASN A 508 25.48 15.08 -39.45
CA ASN A 508 25.82 16.52 -39.55
C ASN A 508 25.12 17.45 -38.54
N CYS A 509 24.70 16.96 -37.37
CA CYS A 509 23.97 17.75 -36.38
C CYS A 509 24.75 18.04 -35.08
N ALA A 510 26.00 17.58 -34.93
CA ALA A 510 26.77 17.65 -33.68
C ALA A 510 26.89 19.06 -33.10
N GLU A 511 27.24 20.05 -33.94
CA GLU A 511 27.41 21.45 -33.53
C GLU A 511 26.14 22.07 -32.92
N HIS A 512 24.95 21.59 -33.32
CA HIS A 512 23.67 22.09 -32.81
C HIS A 512 23.40 21.62 -31.37
N PHE A 513 23.94 20.46 -30.97
CA PHE A 513 23.74 19.88 -29.65
C PHE A 513 24.83 20.28 -28.66
N GLU A 514 26.07 20.48 -29.10
CA GLU A 514 27.16 20.98 -28.25
C GLU A 514 26.81 22.33 -27.60
N ALA A 515 26.18 23.24 -28.35
CA ALA A 515 25.70 24.53 -27.83
C ALA A 515 24.54 24.42 -26.81
N LEU A 516 23.90 23.25 -26.72
CA LEU A 516 22.78 22.99 -25.82
C LEU A 516 23.22 22.40 -24.48
N GLU A 517 24.34 21.64 -24.44
CA GLU A 517 24.79 20.87 -23.28
C GLU A 517 24.93 21.70 -22.00
N GLU A 518 25.61 22.85 -22.08
CA GLU A 518 25.80 23.75 -20.93
C GLU A 518 24.47 24.37 -20.45
N SER A 519 23.56 24.65 -21.38
CA SER A 519 22.29 25.33 -21.09
C SER A 519 21.20 24.40 -20.56
N LEU A 520 21.38 23.08 -20.71
CA LEU A 520 20.36 22.06 -20.46
C LEU A 520 20.77 20.96 -19.48
N GLN A 521 22.00 20.98 -18.94
CA GLN A 521 22.50 19.91 -18.08
C GLN A 521 22.24 18.51 -18.69
N THR A 522 22.50 18.39 -19.99
CA THR A 522 22.23 17.18 -20.77
C THR A 522 23.48 16.86 -21.58
N ASP A 523 23.93 15.61 -21.53
CA ASP A 523 25.02 15.11 -22.35
C ASP A 523 24.44 14.48 -23.63
N PHE A 524 24.67 15.11 -24.78
CA PHE A 524 24.19 14.62 -26.07
C PHE A 524 25.28 13.79 -26.74
N THR A 525 25.06 12.48 -26.85
CA THR A 525 25.95 11.61 -27.63
C THR A 525 25.43 11.49 -29.06
N VAL A 526 26.02 12.23 -30.00
CA VAL A 526 25.67 12.15 -31.42
C VAL A 526 26.36 10.96 -32.08
N LEU A 527 25.57 10.10 -32.72
CA LEU A 527 25.95 8.83 -33.30
C LEU A 527 25.48 8.78 -34.76
N THR A 528 26.31 8.20 -35.63
CA THR A 528 26.04 8.09 -37.06
C THR A 528 25.86 6.65 -37.54
N GLY A 529 26.12 5.65 -36.68
CA GLY A 529 26.05 4.23 -37.02
C GLY A 529 25.11 3.43 -36.11
N LEU A 530 24.36 2.51 -36.72
CA LEU A 530 23.35 1.67 -36.05
C LEU A 530 23.93 0.84 -34.88
N ASP A 531 25.04 0.15 -35.07
CA ASP A 531 25.63 -0.74 -34.05
C ASP A 531 26.19 0.02 -32.85
N GLU A 532 26.69 1.24 -33.07
CA GLU A 532 27.14 2.11 -32.00
C GLU A 532 25.96 2.62 -31.19
N CYS A 533 24.88 3.03 -31.86
CA CYS A 533 23.63 3.41 -31.22
C CYS A 533 23.04 2.27 -30.37
N LYS A 534 23.00 1.04 -30.91
CA LYS A 534 22.57 -0.16 -30.16
C LYS A 534 23.39 -0.41 -28.90
N ARG A 535 24.72 -0.23 -28.95
CA ARG A 535 25.59 -0.38 -27.76
C ARG A 535 25.33 0.72 -26.73
N ARG A 536 25.17 1.98 -27.18
CA ARG A 536 24.95 3.12 -26.29
C ARG A 536 23.61 3.02 -25.56
N VAL A 537 22.55 2.64 -26.28
CA VAL A 537 21.19 2.46 -25.76
C VAL A 537 21.08 1.29 -24.77
N ARG A 538 21.96 0.29 -24.86
CA ARG A 538 22.08 -0.76 -23.84
C ARG A 538 22.70 -0.26 -22.52
N GLY A 539 23.29 0.94 -22.51
CA GLY A 539 23.77 1.64 -21.33
C GLY A 539 22.67 2.46 -20.64
N VAL A 540 23.07 3.48 -19.87
CA VAL A 540 22.12 4.45 -19.29
C VAL A 540 21.82 5.50 -20.35
N THR A 541 20.64 5.44 -20.95
CA THR A 541 20.11 6.41 -21.91
C THR A 541 18.69 6.78 -21.50
N ASP A 542 18.45 8.08 -21.32
CA ASP A 542 17.15 8.61 -20.86
C ASP A 542 16.14 8.70 -21.99
N TYR A 543 16.57 9.15 -23.19
CA TYR A 543 15.78 9.13 -24.42
C TYR A 543 16.67 9.16 -25.67
N VAL A 544 16.06 8.87 -26.82
CA VAL A 544 16.73 8.86 -28.13
C VAL A 544 16.11 9.92 -29.03
N LEU A 545 16.95 10.77 -29.63
CA LEU A 545 16.58 11.59 -30.79
C LEU A 545 17.00 10.82 -32.05
N LEU A 546 16.07 10.55 -32.94
CA LEU A 546 16.28 9.67 -34.09
C LEU A 546 15.87 10.37 -35.37
N ASP A 547 16.82 10.59 -36.26
CA ASP A 547 16.53 11.01 -37.62
C ASP A 547 16.22 9.76 -38.47
N PRO A 548 14.99 9.63 -39.01
CA PRO A 548 14.62 8.51 -39.85
C PRO A 548 15.50 8.41 -41.10
N LEU A 549 16.04 9.51 -41.61
CA LEU A 549 16.91 9.51 -42.79
C LEU A 549 18.37 9.18 -42.47
N CYS A 550 18.74 8.99 -41.20
CA CYS A 550 20.11 8.67 -40.82
C CYS A 550 20.58 7.37 -41.47
N GLY A 551 21.75 7.40 -42.13
CA GLY A 551 22.29 6.26 -42.87
C GLY A 551 21.51 5.91 -44.15
N ASN A 552 20.55 6.73 -44.59
CA ASN A 552 19.84 6.51 -45.85
C ASN A 552 20.81 6.73 -47.04
N ARG A 553 20.98 5.67 -47.85
CA ARG A 553 21.86 5.68 -49.02
C ARG A 553 21.20 6.30 -50.24
N GLU A 554 19.88 6.41 -50.28
CA GLU A 554 19.10 6.98 -51.38
C GLU A 554 18.62 8.41 -51.05
N LYS A 555 19.54 9.39 -51.11
CA LYS A 555 19.34 10.77 -50.62
C LYS A 555 18.23 11.60 -51.33
N ASP A 556 17.75 11.12 -52.48
CA ASP A 556 16.78 11.83 -53.32
C ASP A 556 15.45 11.06 -53.54
N ASN A 557 15.35 9.81 -53.08
CA ASN A 557 14.17 8.96 -53.29
C ASN A 557 13.51 8.61 -51.95
N ILE A 558 12.86 9.60 -51.35
CA ILE A 558 12.15 9.43 -50.07
C ILE A 558 10.71 8.97 -50.39
N PRO A 559 10.28 7.80 -49.91
CA PRO A 559 8.92 7.33 -50.13
C PRO A 559 7.89 8.29 -49.49
N ASN A 560 6.64 8.22 -49.94
CA ASN A 560 5.56 9.04 -49.35
C ASN A 560 5.26 8.64 -47.90
N ASP A 561 5.45 7.38 -47.55
CA ASP A 561 5.40 6.88 -46.18
C ASP A 561 6.82 6.65 -45.66
N VAL A 562 7.12 7.16 -44.47
CA VAL A 562 8.44 7.04 -43.84
C VAL A 562 8.74 5.59 -43.47
N GLU A 563 7.73 4.73 -43.33
CA GLU A 563 7.94 3.32 -43.00
C GLU A 563 8.62 2.52 -44.12
N ASP A 564 8.45 2.93 -45.38
CA ASP A 564 9.07 2.26 -46.52
C ASP A 564 10.57 2.61 -46.67
N LEU A 565 11.11 3.40 -45.75
CA LEU A 565 12.46 3.93 -45.80
C LEU A 565 13.49 2.92 -45.26
N ASP A 566 14.30 2.32 -46.14
CA ASP A 566 15.43 1.47 -45.73
C ASP A 566 16.64 2.31 -45.28
N SER A 567 16.68 2.63 -43.99
CA SER A 567 17.68 3.49 -43.36
C SER A 567 18.16 2.92 -42.02
N ASP A 568 19.32 3.37 -41.55
CA ASP A 568 19.80 2.99 -40.21
C ASP A 568 18.93 3.63 -39.12
N GLY A 569 18.37 4.82 -39.38
CA GLY A 569 17.37 5.47 -38.54
C GLY A 569 16.15 4.57 -38.32
N MET A 570 15.50 4.11 -39.39
CA MET A 570 14.31 3.25 -39.28
C MET A 570 14.62 1.89 -38.64
N LYS A 571 15.75 1.26 -38.98
CA LYS A 571 16.20 0.02 -38.32
C LYS A 571 16.42 0.21 -36.81
N MET A 572 16.91 1.37 -36.40
CA MET A 572 17.07 1.69 -34.98
C MET A 572 15.72 1.94 -34.31
N PHE A 573 14.78 2.60 -34.99
CA PHE A 573 13.42 2.80 -34.49
C PHE A 573 12.75 1.45 -34.20
N GLU A 574 12.80 0.51 -35.15
CA GLU A 574 12.26 -0.85 -34.99
C GLU A 574 12.93 -1.58 -33.83
N TYR A 575 14.27 -1.55 -33.76
CA TYR A 575 15.02 -2.14 -32.65
C TYR A 575 14.60 -1.57 -31.29
N LEU A 576 14.41 -0.26 -31.20
CA LEU A 576 13.95 0.41 -29.97
C LEU A 576 12.52 0.02 -29.62
N ARG A 577 11.63 -0.20 -30.59
CA ARG A 577 10.26 -0.63 -30.30
C ARG A 577 10.18 -2.11 -29.90
N GLU A 578 11.05 -2.96 -30.43
CA GLU A 578 11.06 -4.40 -30.14
C GLU A 578 11.80 -4.75 -28.84
N TYR A 579 12.99 -4.17 -28.63
CA TYR A 579 13.90 -4.58 -27.55
C TYR A 579 13.98 -3.60 -26.37
N ALA A 580 13.60 -2.34 -26.57
CA ALA A 580 13.64 -1.30 -25.53
C ALA A 580 12.45 -0.31 -25.62
N PRO A 581 11.19 -0.79 -25.65
CA PRO A 581 10.01 0.05 -25.88
C PRO A 581 9.83 1.14 -24.81
N GLU A 582 10.41 0.98 -23.62
CA GLU A 582 10.37 1.96 -22.54
C GLU A 582 11.20 3.21 -22.80
N ILE A 583 12.21 3.15 -23.69
CA ILE A 583 13.06 4.31 -23.98
C ILE A 583 12.24 5.25 -24.87
N PRO A 584 12.00 6.51 -24.47
CA PRO A 584 11.31 7.49 -25.29
C PRO A 584 12.11 7.76 -26.57
N VAL A 585 11.43 7.75 -27.72
CA VAL A 585 12.02 8.08 -29.02
C VAL A 585 11.34 9.30 -29.58
N TYR A 586 12.12 10.32 -29.91
CA TYR A 586 11.67 11.52 -30.61
C TYR A 586 12.26 11.55 -32.00
N ILE A 587 11.42 11.85 -32.99
CA ILE A 587 11.85 11.96 -34.37
C ILE A 587 12.54 13.29 -34.58
N LEU A 588 13.72 13.28 -35.16
CA LEU A 588 14.48 14.47 -35.53
C LEU A 588 14.42 14.63 -37.05
N ASP A 589 13.68 15.63 -37.52
CA ASP A 589 13.65 15.98 -38.95
C ASP A 589 14.77 16.98 -39.24
N THR A 590 15.91 16.47 -39.70
CA THR A 590 17.09 17.29 -40.02
C THR A 590 16.99 17.96 -41.39
N THR A 591 16.11 17.48 -42.28
CA THR A 591 16.11 17.87 -43.71
C THR A 591 14.83 18.56 -44.16
N GLY A 592 13.71 18.41 -43.44
CA GLY A 592 12.41 18.93 -43.84
C GLY A 592 11.77 18.20 -45.02
N LYS A 593 12.42 17.15 -45.54
CA LYS A 593 11.98 16.47 -46.76
C LYS A 593 10.82 15.51 -46.51
N ILE A 594 10.62 15.07 -45.27
CA ILE A 594 9.54 14.15 -44.90
C ILE A 594 8.24 14.94 -44.71
N ARG A 595 7.19 14.54 -45.43
CA ARG A 595 5.89 15.23 -45.42
C ARG A 595 5.05 14.90 -44.18
N SER A 596 5.09 13.64 -43.71
CA SER A 596 4.30 13.18 -42.56
C SER A 596 5.10 12.20 -41.70
N PHE A 597 4.88 12.28 -40.39
CA PHE A 597 5.47 11.38 -39.39
C PHE A 597 4.38 10.64 -38.59
N GLU A 598 3.12 10.70 -39.04
CA GLU A 598 1.98 10.18 -38.28
C GLU A 598 2.07 8.67 -38.03
N THR A 599 2.63 7.91 -38.97
CA THR A 599 2.88 6.47 -38.85
C THR A 599 3.88 6.15 -37.74
N LEU A 600 5.00 6.88 -37.67
CA LEU A 600 5.98 6.74 -36.59
C LEU A 600 5.42 7.13 -35.22
N LEU A 601 4.62 8.20 -35.17
CA LEU A 601 3.93 8.60 -33.94
C LEU A 601 2.93 7.53 -33.47
N ALA A 602 2.20 6.91 -34.39
CA ALA A 602 1.29 5.80 -34.11
C ALA A 602 2.00 4.50 -33.68
N ARG A 603 3.30 4.36 -33.96
CA ARG A 603 4.15 3.24 -33.52
C ARG A 603 4.98 3.56 -32.28
N GLY A 604 4.60 4.60 -31.54
CA GLY A 604 5.18 4.93 -30.24
C GLY A 604 6.35 5.92 -30.27
N ALA A 605 6.57 6.66 -31.37
CA ALA A 605 7.38 7.87 -31.31
C ALA A 605 6.64 8.97 -30.53
N ARG A 606 7.34 9.70 -29.66
CA ARG A 606 6.73 10.67 -28.74
C ARG A 606 6.54 12.07 -29.29
N GLY A 607 7.21 12.41 -30.39
CA GLY A 607 7.15 13.74 -30.98
C GLY A 607 8.11 13.90 -32.14
N VAL A 608 8.02 15.03 -32.84
CA VAL A 608 8.87 15.40 -33.96
C VAL A 608 9.54 16.74 -33.66
N ILE A 609 10.85 16.81 -33.86
CA ILE A 609 11.67 18.01 -33.75
C ILE A 609 12.15 18.37 -35.15
N ARG A 610 11.72 19.53 -35.67
CA ARG A 610 12.09 20.01 -36.99
C ARG A 610 13.27 20.98 -36.93
N MET A 611 14.32 20.71 -37.70
CA MET A 611 15.51 21.56 -37.81
C MET A 611 15.53 22.43 -39.07
N ASP A 612 14.59 22.23 -39.99
CA ASP A 612 14.47 22.94 -41.26
C ASP A 612 13.87 24.34 -41.07
N GLY A 613 14.75 25.34 -40.88
CA GLY A 613 14.38 26.76 -40.96
C GLY A 613 13.86 27.41 -39.67
N THR A 614 13.97 26.74 -38.52
CA THR A 614 13.58 27.29 -37.21
C THR A 614 14.70 28.09 -36.56
N ASP A 615 14.34 29.19 -35.90
CA ASP A 615 15.22 29.99 -35.05
C ASP A 615 15.87 29.06 -34.00
N SER A 616 17.18 29.17 -33.75
CA SER A 616 17.91 28.33 -32.76
C SER A 616 17.20 28.28 -31.40
N ASN A 617 16.42 29.32 -31.09
CA ASN A 617 15.58 29.45 -29.91
C ASN A 617 14.40 28.47 -29.84
N GLU A 618 13.79 28.09 -30.97
CA GLU A 618 12.63 27.18 -31.01
C GLU A 618 13.06 25.74 -30.78
N MET A 619 14.14 25.30 -31.43
CA MET A 619 14.76 23.99 -31.16
C MET A 619 15.22 23.90 -29.69
N LYS A 620 15.88 24.94 -29.18
CA LYS A 620 16.24 25.06 -27.76
C LYS A 620 15.03 24.81 -26.87
N LYS A 621 13.93 25.50 -27.13
CA LYS A 621 12.68 25.38 -26.36
C LYS A 621 12.12 23.96 -26.38
N THR A 622 12.01 23.34 -27.56
CA THR A 622 11.49 21.97 -27.68
C THR A 622 12.37 20.98 -26.91
N VAL A 623 13.69 21.04 -27.05
CA VAL A 623 14.59 20.13 -26.33
C VAL A 623 14.54 20.36 -24.82
N LYS A 624 14.39 21.63 -24.35
CA LYS A 624 14.13 21.92 -22.92
C LYS A 624 12.86 21.24 -22.41
N GLU A 625 11.78 21.33 -23.18
CA GLU A 625 10.48 20.74 -22.82
C GLU A 625 10.56 19.21 -22.74
N LEU A 626 11.31 18.57 -23.65
CA LEU A 626 11.53 17.12 -23.64
C LEU A 626 12.38 16.65 -22.46
N ALA A 627 13.48 17.36 -22.18
CA ALA A 627 14.32 17.11 -21.02
C ALA A 627 13.50 17.23 -19.71
N PHE A 628 12.70 18.30 -19.60
CA PHE A 628 11.84 18.48 -18.45
C PHE A 628 10.73 17.41 -18.34
N SER A 629 10.14 17.00 -19.46
CA SER A 629 9.19 15.89 -19.52
C SER A 629 9.79 14.58 -19.00
N ALA A 630 11.02 14.25 -19.41
CA ALA A 630 11.74 13.09 -18.93
C ALA A 630 11.99 13.14 -17.41
N LEU A 631 12.43 14.29 -16.90
CA LEU A 631 12.62 14.50 -15.46
C LEU A 631 11.33 14.27 -14.67
N VAL A 632 10.23 14.93 -15.06
CA VAL A 632 8.93 14.81 -14.37
C VAL A 632 8.39 13.38 -14.41
N ASN A 633 8.56 12.68 -15.53
CA ASN A 633 8.16 11.28 -15.65
C ASN A 633 8.97 10.40 -14.69
N ASN A 634 10.29 10.57 -14.64
CA ASN A 634 11.18 9.81 -13.75
C ASN A 634 10.87 10.06 -12.26
N VAL A 635 10.70 11.32 -11.88
CA VAL A 635 10.39 11.72 -10.49
C VAL A 635 9.02 11.18 -10.06
N THR A 636 7.98 11.43 -10.85
CA THR A 636 6.62 10.95 -10.55
C THR A 636 6.56 9.44 -10.45
N PHE A 637 7.28 8.73 -11.32
CA PHE A 637 7.34 7.27 -11.29
C PHE A 637 8.09 6.74 -10.07
N SER A 638 9.20 7.39 -9.67
CA SER A 638 9.93 7.08 -8.45
C SER A 638 9.07 7.28 -7.19
N LEU A 639 8.35 8.40 -7.11
CA LEU A 639 7.40 8.69 -6.03
C LEU A 639 6.24 7.67 -6.01
N GLY A 640 5.67 7.34 -7.17
CA GLY A 640 4.60 6.36 -7.31
C GLY A 640 5.01 4.95 -6.86
N ARG A 641 6.16 4.45 -7.32
CA ARG A 641 6.69 3.13 -6.91
C ARG A 641 6.92 3.04 -5.41
N SER A 642 7.36 4.13 -4.80
CA SER A 642 7.64 4.18 -3.37
C SER A 642 6.42 4.53 -2.51
N SER A 643 5.23 4.68 -3.11
CA SER A 643 4.00 5.16 -2.45
C SER A 643 4.21 6.49 -1.70
N LYS A 644 5.08 7.34 -2.24
CA LYS A 644 5.48 8.62 -1.67
C LYS A 644 4.78 9.77 -2.40
N PHE A 645 4.60 10.89 -1.69
CA PHE A 645 4.09 12.16 -2.21
C PHE A 645 4.80 13.32 -1.52
N LEU A 646 4.78 14.49 -2.15
CA LEU A 646 5.41 15.69 -1.63
C LEU A 646 4.42 16.48 -0.76
N ASN A 647 4.69 16.57 0.53
CA ASN A 647 3.94 17.43 1.44
C ASN A 647 4.64 18.78 1.59
N PHE A 648 3.88 19.86 1.76
CA PHE A 648 4.42 21.20 1.98
C PHE A 648 3.53 21.98 2.94
N ASN A 649 4.08 23.06 3.48
CA ASN A 649 3.37 24.12 4.17
C ASN A 649 3.45 25.41 3.34
N CYS A 650 2.54 26.34 3.60
CA CYS A 650 2.59 27.67 3.00
C CYS A 650 2.84 28.70 4.09
N ALA A 651 3.66 29.70 3.79
CA ALA A 651 3.90 30.86 4.64
C ALA A 651 3.70 32.13 3.82
N GLN A 652 3.03 33.13 4.38
CA GLN A 652 2.84 34.43 3.73
C GLN A 652 3.75 35.49 4.37
N TYR A 653 4.44 36.25 3.52
CA TYR A 653 5.33 37.33 3.90
C TYR A 653 4.86 38.63 3.25
N ILE A 654 4.48 39.60 4.08
CA ILE A 654 4.16 40.94 3.62
C ILE A 654 5.49 41.68 3.47
N ILE A 655 5.91 41.98 2.24
CA ILE A 655 7.15 42.73 1.98
C ILE A 655 6.89 44.23 2.16
N ASP A 656 5.82 44.71 1.56
CA ASP A 656 5.29 46.07 1.70
C ASP A 656 3.76 46.06 1.49
N ASP A 657 3.10 47.21 1.63
CA ASP A 657 1.63 47.30 1.49
C ASP A 657 1.14 47.02 0.05
N SER A 658 2.03 46.93 -0.94
CA SER A 658 1.72 46.68 -2.35
C SER A 658 2.08 45.27 -2.84
N CYS A 659 2.90 44.52 -2.09
CA CYS A 659 3.43 43.22 -2.51
C CYS A 659 3.46 42.19 -1.36
N VAL A 660 2.84 41.04 -1.60
CA VAL A 660 2.88 39.86 -0.71
C VAL A 660 3.57 38.68 -1.39
N VAL A 661 4.44 37.98 -0.68
CA VAL A 661 5.02 36.71 -1.12
C VAL A 661 4.34 35.56 -0.38
N VAL A 662 3.87 34.56 -1.12
CA VAL A 662 3.47 33.26 -0.58
C VAL A 662 4.57 32.25 -0.91
N ALA A 663 5.21 31.72 0.12
CA ALA A 663 6.27 30.73 -0.01
C ALA A 663 5.73 29.34 0.33
N PHE A 664 5.92 28.38 -0.58
CA PHE A 664 5.73 26.95 -0.32
C PHE A 664 7.00 26.40 0.32
N GLU A 665 6.93 26.12 1.62
CA GLU A 665 8.07 25.76 2.47
C GLU A 665 7.83 24.44 3.22
N ARG A 666 8.86 23.94 3.92
CA ARG A 666 8.83 22.69 4.70
C ARG A 666 8.43 21.51 3.82
N LEU A 667 9.02 21.45 2.64
CA LEU A 667 8.83 20.38 1.66
C LEU A 667 9.34 19.08 2.24
N GLN A 668 8.46 18.08 2.36
CA GLN A 668 8.75 16.77 2.94
C GLN A 668 8.14 15.67 2.09
N ILE A 669 8.94 14.70 1.69
CA ILE A 669 8.42 13.52 1.02
C ILE A 669 7.80 12.60 2.06
N LYS A 670 6.47 12.43 2.02
CA LYS A 670 5.69 11.57 2.93
C LYS A 670 5.19 10.34 2.21
N SER A 671 4.86 9.29 2.96
CA SER A 671 4.26 8.07 2.40
C SER A 671 2.73 8.12 2.58
N VAL A 672 1.96 7.67 1.58
CA VAL A 672 0.49 7.65 1.65
C VAL A 672 0.04 6.61 2.68
N PRO A 673 -0.63 6.99 3.78
CA PRO A 673 -1.26 6.01 4.67
C PRO A 673 -2.57 5.55 4.02
N GLN A 674 -2.65 4.32 3.52
CA GLN A 674 -3.90 3.79 2.97
C GLN A 674 -4.87 3.31 4.07
N ALA A 675 -6.11 3.79 4.01
CA ALA A 675 -7.22 3.31 4.83
C ALA A 675 -7.62 1.90 4.38
N GLY A 676 -7.58 0.94 5.32
CA GLY A 676 -8.00 -0.46 5.10
C GLY A 676 -6.86 -1.49 5.20
N ASP A 677 -5.66 -1.15 4.74
CA ASP A 677 -4.49 -2.07 4.76
C ASP A 677 -3.55 -1.88 5.97
N GLY A 678 -3.77 -0.81 6.76
CA GLY A 678 -2.85 -0.35 7.80
C GLY A 678 -2.61 -1.29 8.99
N LYS A 679 -3.37 -2.39 9.12
CA LYS A 679 -3.10 -3.39 10.18
C LYS A 679 -2.09 -4.47 9.77
N THR A 680 -1.83 -4.67 8.47
CA THR A 680 -1.03 -5.84 8.01
C THR A 680 0.19 -5.44 7.17
N ILE A 681 0.15 -4.29 6.51
CA ILE A 681 1.34 -3.75 5.82
C ILE A 681 2.11 -2.94 6.86
N ALA A 682 3.30 -3.41 7.25
CA ALA A 682 4.21 -2.59 8.02
C ALA A 682 4.60 -1.40 7.15
N GLN A 683 3.89 -0.28 7.32
CA GLN A 683 4.17 0.94 6.59
C GLN A 683 5.59 1.39 6.93
N LYS A 684 6.27 1.85 5.87
CA LYS A 684 7.57 2.52 5.90
C LYS A 684 7.56 3.57 7.02
N GLY A 685 8.20 3.26 8.16
CA GLY A 685 8.32 4.21 9.26
C GLY A 685 8.19 3.66 10.68
N GLU A 686 7.62 2.47 10.93
CA GLU A 686 7.49 2.00 12.33
C GLU A 686 8.81 1.56 12.99
N ASN A 687 9.90 1.42 12.22
CA ASN A 687 11.29 1.45 12.69
C ASN A 687 12.20 1.86 11.52
N GLY A 688 12.21 3.15 11.17
CA GLY A 688 13.07 3.69 10.11
C GLY A 688 14.56 3.48 10.42
N ASN A 689 15.29 2.88 9.46
CA ASN A 689 16.75 2.67 9.41
C ASN A 689 17.35 1.31 9.84
N LEU A 690 16.57 0.26 10.14
CA LEU A 690 17.20 -1.06 10.41
C LEU A 690 17.87 -1.62 9.12
N LYS A 691 19.20 -1.77 9.13
CA LYS A 691 20.03 -2.35 8.06
C LYS A 691 20.69 -3.67 8.49
N PHE A 692 21.32 -4.41 7.57
CA PHE A 692 22.09 -5.63 7.89
C PHE A 692 23.24 -5.37 8.86
N ALA A 693 23.80 -4.17 8.85
CA ALA A 693 24.81 -3.75 9.84
C ALA A 693 24.26 -3.72 11.27
N ASP A 694 22.97 -3.47 11.45
CA ASP A 694 22.33 -3.38 12.77
C ASP A 694 21.94 -4.75 13.34
N VAL A 695 21.80 -5.77 12.50
CA VAL A 695 21.57 -7.15 12.94
C VAL A 695 22.91 -7.72 13.39
N ILE A 696 23.07 -8.17 14.64
CA ILE A 696 24.34 -8.74 15.10
C ILE A 696 24.37 -10.24 14.76
N GLY A 697 25.55 -10.74 14.37
CA GLY A 697 25.77 -12.14 14.00
C GLY A 697 25.21 -12.54 12.65
N CYS A 698 25.05 -13.86 12.47
CA CYS A 698 24.46 -14.49 11.28
C CYS A 698 25.18 -14.11 9.96
N LYS A 699 26.51 -13.96 9.99
CA LYS A 699 27.31 -13.50 8.84
C LYS A 699 27.04 -14.32 7.56
N ALA A 700 27.04 -15.65 7.68
CA ALA A 700 26.74 -16.54 6.57
C ALA A 700 25.33 -16.35 6.00
N ALA A 701 24.33 -16.06 6.85
CA ALA A 701 22.96 -15.79 6.40
C ALA A 701 22.85 -14.44 5.67
N LYS A 702 23.55 -13.41 6.15
CA LYS A 702 23.61 -12.09 5.48
C LYS A 702 24.28 -12.18 4.12
N GLU A 703 25.40 -12.89 4.02
CA GLU A 703 26.10 -13.13 2.75
C GLU A 703 25.21 -13.90 1.78
N ALA A 704 24.50 -14.93 2.26
CA ALA A 704 23.56 -15.69 1.45
C ALA A 704 22.36 -14.85 0.96
N LEU A 705 21.89 -13.88 1.75
CA LEU A 705 20.79 -12.98 1.39
C LEU A 705 21.21 -11.76 0.57
N ALA A 706 22.51 -11.42 0.53
CA ALA A 706 23.03 -10.24 -0.16
C ALA A 706 22.71 -10.25 -1.67
N ASP A 707 22.85 -11.41 -2.33
CA ASP A 707 22.50 -11.55 -3.74
C ASP A 707 21.02 -11.23 -4.01
N TYR A 708 20.13 -11.70 -3.14
CA TYR A 708 18.69 -11.47 -3.27
C TYR A 708 18.32 -10.01 -3.00
N ARG A 709 19.00 -9.37 -2.04
CA ARG A 709 18.86 -7.94 -1.77
C ARG A 709 19.21 -7.13 -3.03
N ASP A 710 20.33 -7.42 -3.67
CA ASP A 710 20.77 -6.70 -4.88
C ASP A 710 19.78 -6.87 -6.04
N MET A 711 19.16 -8.06 -6.14
CA MET A 711 18.12 -8.36 -7.13
C MET A 711 16.81 -7.61 -6.86
N LEU A 712 16.47 -7.36 -5.60
CA LEU A 712 15.29 -6.56 -5.24
C LEU A 712 15.53 -5.06 -5.38
N GLU A 713 16.74 -4.60 -5.08
CA GLU A 713 17.12 -3.19 -5.19
C GLU A 713 17.19 -2.74 -6.65
N ASN A 714 17.76 -3.58 -7.53
CA ASN A 714 17.93 -3.27 -8.95
C ASN A 714 17.47 -4.43 -9.87
N PRO A 715 16.15 -4.74 -9.93
CA PRO A 715 15.65 -5.91 -10.67
C PRO A 715 16.00 -5.86 -12.15
N ARG A 716 15.89 -4.68 -12.79
CA ARG A 716 16.21 -4.46 -14.21
C ARG A 716 17.67 -4.81 -14.53
N LYS A 717 18.61 -4.33 -13.71
CA LYS A 717 20.06 -4.55 -13.92
C LYS A 717 20.42 -6.03 -13.79
N MET A 718 19.75 -6.75 -12.89
CA MET A 718 20.01 -8.17 -12.63
C MET A 718 19.35 -9.07 -13.68
N ALA A 719 18.13 -8.73 -14.12
CA ALA A 719 17.45 -9.38 -15.23
C ALA A 719 18.25 -9.26 -16.54
N MET A 720 18.81 -8.06 -16.83
CA MET A 720 19.70 -7.86 -17.98
C MET A 720 20.98 -8.70 -17.92
N LYS A 721 21.44 -9.10 -16.73
CA LYS A 721 22.56 -10.03 -16.52
C LYS A 721 22.15 -11.51 -16.60
N GLY A 722 20.89 -11.80 -16.96
CA GLY A 722 20.33 -13.15 -17.05
C GLY A 722 20.06 -13.81 -15.69
N LYS A 723 20.14 -13.07 -14.58
CA LYS A 723 19.85 -13.61 -13.24
C LYS A 723 18.36 -13.42 -12.93
N LYS A 724 17.62 -14.53 -12.86
CA LYS A 724 16.19 -14.55 -12.49
C LYS A 724 16.02 -14.51 -10.98
N MET A 725 15.05 -13.72 -10.50
CA MET A 725 14.70 -13.67 -9.08
C MET A 725 14.17 -15.04 -8.65
N PRO A 726 14.76 -15.69 -7.63
CA PRO A 726 14.20 -16.92 -7.08
C PRO A 726 12.89 -16.62 -6.35
N LYS A 727 11.99 -17.61 -6.30
CA LYS A 727 10.62 -17.43 -5.80
C LYS A 727 10.58 -17.27 -4.28
N GLY A 728 11.49 -17.92 -3.57
CA GLY A 728 11.57 -17.72 -2.12
C GLY A 728 12.73 -18.41 -1.41
N VAL A 729 12.97 -17.97 -0.18
CA VAL A 729 13.99 -18.52 0.72
C VAL A 729 13.38 -18.87 2.08
N LEU A 730 13.76 -20.03 2.61
CA LEU A 730 13.36 -20.51 3.92
C LEU A 730 14.47 -20.26 4.96
N LEU A 731 14.17 -19.47 5.98
CA LEU A 731 15.02 -19.25 7.15
C LEU A 731 14.63 -20.24 8.25
N TYR A 732 15.58 -21.04 8.74
CA TYR A 732 15.31 -22.03 9.79
C TYR A 732 16.33 -21.96 10.93
N GLY A 733 15.98 -22.46 12.10
CA GLY A 733 16.85 -22.55 13.28
C GLY A 733 16.11 -22.21 14.58
N PRO A 734 16.80 -22.12 15.73
CA PRO A 734 16.17 -21.90 17.02
C PRO A 734 15.36 -20.59 17.10
N PRO A 735 14.30 -20.53 17.94
CA PRO A 735 13.54 -19.30 18.17
C PRO A 735 14.42 -18.22 18.82
N GLY A 736 14.04 -16.95 18.64
CA GLY A 736 14.76 -15.83 19.27
C GLY A 736 16.13 -15.49 18.66
N THR A 737 16.48 -16.06 17.50
CA THR A 737 17.76 -15.80 16.79
C THR A 737 17.73 -14.61 15.83
N GLY A 738 16.58 -13.93 15.69
CA GLY A 738 16.48 -12.72 14.88
C GLY A 738 16.07 -12.91 13.41
N LYS A 739 15.43 -14.03 13.06
CA LYS A 739 14.94 -14.31 11.68
C LYS A 739 14.06 -13.18 11.13
N THR A 740 13.09 -12.73 11.92
CA THR A 740 12.18 -11.62 11.59
C THR A 740 12.92 -10.28 11.48
N MET A 741 13.93 -10.03 12.32
CA MET A 741 14.75 -8.81 12.22
C MET A 741 15.63 -8.81 10.96
N LEU A 742 16.19 -9.96 10.58
CA LEU A 742 16.98 -10.10 9.36
C LEU A 742 16.14 -9.85 8.10
N ALA A 743 14.92 -10.39 8.05
CA ALA A 743 14.00 -10.16 6.94
C ALA A 743 13.58 -8.68 6.83
N LYS A 744 13.29 -8.02 7.95
CA LYS A 744 12.99 -6.58 8.00
C LYS A 744 14.19 -5.74 7.55
N ALA A 745 15.40 -6.08 7.99
CA ALA A 745 16.62 -5.39 7.59
C ALA A 745 16.88 -5.49 6.08
N MET A 746 16.64 -6.67 5.49
CA MET A 746 16.74 -6.88 4.04
C MET A 746 15.77 -5.97 3.27
N ALA A 747 14.49 -5.96 3.66
CA ALA A 747 13.46 -5.16 3.01
C ALA A 747 13.79 -3.65 3.02
N ASN A 748 14.31 -3.16 4.15
CA ASN A 748 14.74 -1.79 4.31
C ASN A 748 15.95 -1.45 3.44
N GLU A 749 16.96 -2.32 3.36
CA GLU A 749 18.15 -2.09 2.53
C GLU A 749 17.82 -2.05 1.04
N CYS A 750 16.96 -2.94 0.55
CA CYS A 750 16.59 -2.97 -0.87
C CYS A 750 15.39 -2.06 -1.21
N ASN A 751 14.92 -1.25 -0.25
CA ASN A 751 13.78 -0.34 -0.42
C ASN A 751 12.50 -1.04 -0.96
N ALA A 752 12.29 -2.31 -0.60
CA ALA A 752 11.15 -3.12 -1.02
C ALA A 752 10.02 -3.07 0.00
N THR A 753 8.77 -3.22 -0.43
CA THR A 753 7.61 -3.27 0.48
C THR A 753 7.65 -4.54 1.33
N PHE A 754 7.62 -4.41 2.67
CA PHE A 754 7.60 -5.56 3.59
C PHE A 754 6.17 -5.90 4.03
N ILE A 755 5.74 -7.14 3.75
CA ILE A 755 4.41 -7.63 4.09
C ILE A 755 4.57 -8.78 5.11
N PRO A 756 4.53 -8.49 6.42
CA PRO A 756 4.57 -9.52 7.45
C PRO A 756 3.24 -10.24 7.58
N VAL A 757 3.28 -11.56 7.62
CA VAL A 757 2.12 -12.42 7.83
C VAL A 757 2.51 -13.53 8.79
N SER A 758 1.68 -13.80 9.80
CA SER A 758 1.79 -15.03 10.58
C SER A 758 1.02 -16.13 9.85
N ALA A 759 1.60 -17.32 9.71
CA ALA A 759 0.95 -18.43 9.05
C ALA A 759 -0.38 -18.85 9.72
N ALA A 760 -0.53 -18.61 11.03
CA ALA A 760 -1.80 -18.81 11.74
C ALA A 760 -2.91 -17.85 11.29
N GLY A 761 -2.53 -16.66 10.79
CA GLY A 761 -3.46 -15.64 10.30
C GLY A 761 -4.12 -15.97 8.96
N PHE A 762 -3.74 -17.07 8.30
CA PHE A 762 -4.42 -17.52 7.09
C PHE A 762 -5.80 -18.12 7.38
N PHE A 763 -5.97 -18.75 8.54
CA PHE A 763 -7.18 -19.50 8.86
C PHE A 763 -8.33 -18.58 9.31
N GLY A 764 -9.42 -18.59 8.54
CA GLY A 764 -10.69 -17.94 8.91
C GLY A 764 -11.70 -18.93 9.53
N PRO A 765 -12.66 -18.45 10.34
CA PRO A 765 -13.73 -19.29 10.89
C PRO A 765 -14.71 -19.84 9.84
N LEU A 766 -14.77 -19.26 8.63
CA LEU A 766 -15.66 -19.69 7.55
C LEU A 766 -14.92 -20.47 6.45
N VAL A 767 -15.62 -21.43 5.83
CA VAL A 767 -15.11 -22.22 4.70
C VAL A 767 -14.86 -21.30 3.49
N GLY A 768 -13.65 -21.33 2.93
CA GLY A 768 -13.23 -20.51 1.78
C GLY A 768 -12.56 -19.17 2.13
N GLU A 769 -12.59 -18.73 3.39
CA GLU A 769 -11.85 -17.51 3.81
C GLU A 769 -10.33 -17.68 3.69
N THR A 770 -9.82 -18.87 3.99
CA THR A 770 -8.38 -19.16 3.91
C THR A 770 -7.81 -18.96 2.52
N GLU A 771 -8.53 -19.42 1.49
CA GLU A 771 -8.12 -19.31 0.09
C GLU A 771 -8.13 -17.86 -0.37
N ARG A 772 -9.20 -17.13 0.00
CA ARG A 772 -9.35 -15.70 -0.27
C ARG A 772 -8.24 -14.89 0.39
N ASN A 773 -7.89 -15.18 1.65
CA ASN A 773 -6.83 -14.49 2.39
C ASN A 773 -5.46 -14.68 1.72
N ILE A 774 -5.15 -15.88 1.24
CA ILE A 774 -3.92 -16.18 0.52
C ILE A 774 -3.90 -15.45 -0.83
N HIS A 775 -5.00 -15.48 -1.59
CA HIS A 775 -5.09 -14.75 -2.86
C HIS A 775 -4.96 -13.24 -2.68
N ASP A 776 -5.63 -12.67 -1.66
CA ASP A 776 -5.56 -11.24 -1.32
C ASP A 776 -4.16 -10.85 -0.82
N LEU A 777 -3.43 -11.74 -0.14
CA LEU A 777 -2.02 -11.53 0.20
C LEU A 777 -1.16 -11.38 -1.06
N PHE A 778 -1.21 -12.33 -1.98
CA PHE A 778 -0.39 -12.28 -3.20
C PHE A 778 -0.83 -11.15 -4.14
N LYS A 779 -2.13 -10.85 -4.23
CA LYS A 779 -2.65 -9.69 -4.96
C LYS A 779 -2.10 -8.38 -4.42
N ARG A 780 -2.06 -8.21 -3.09
CA ARG A 780 -1.42 -7.04 -2.45
C ARG A 780 0.08 -7.00 -2.71
N ALA A 781 0.78 -8.12 -2.59
CA ALA A 781 2.21 -8.19 -2.86
C ALA A 781 2.56 -7.77 -4.30
N ARG A 782 1.77 -8.20 -5.29
CA ARG A 782 1.90 -7.80 -6.70
C ARG A 782 1.63 -6.30 -6.89
N LYS A 783 0.59 -5.76 -6.25
CA LYS A 783 0.25 -4.33 -6.32
C LYS A 783 1.42 -3.44 -5.86
N TYR A 784 2.08 -3.83 -4.77
CA TYR A 784 3.18 -3.08 -4.15
C TYR A 784 4.58 -3.57 -4.55
N ALA A 785 4.72 -4.37 -5.61
CA ALA A 785 6.03 -4.87 -6.03
C ALA A 785 6.97 -3.72 -6.51
N PRO A 786 8.28 -3.72 -6.16
CA PRO A 786 9.03 -4.82 -5.53
C PRO A 786 8.68 -5.02 -4.05
N SER A 787 8.36 -6.26 -3.67
CA SER A 787 7.85 -6.57 -2.33
C SER A 787 8.41 -7.88 -1.78
N ILE A 788 8.51 -7.94 -0.45
CA ILE A 788 8.89 -9.12 0.32
C ILE A 788 7.68 -9.55 1.15
N ILE A 789 7.16 -10.74 0.86
CA ILE A 789 6.18 -11.42 1.72
C ILE A 789 6.99 -12.17 2.78
N PHE A 790 6.85 -11.80 4.05
CA PHE A 790 7.48 -12.51 5.15
C PHE A 790 6.45 -13.32 5.91
N ILE A 791 6.62 -14.64 5.92
CA ILE A 791 5.72 -15.56 6.62
C ILE A 791 6.44 -16.11 7.84
N ASP A 792 5.99 -15.71 9.02
CA ASP A 792 6.50 -16.24 10.28
C ASP A 792 5.73 -17.50 10.69
N GLU A 793 6.40 -18.37 11.44
CA GLU A 793 5.83 -19.61 11.98
C GLU A 793 5.20 -20.51 10.90
N VAL A 794 5.88 -20.70 9.76
CA VAL A 794 5.34 -21.54 8.66
C VAL A 794 5.07 -22.99 9.07
N ASP A 795 5.58 -23.42 10.22
CA ASP A 795 5.24 -24.70 10.84
C ASP A 795 3.76 -24.84 11.22
N ALA A 796 3.01 -23.75 11.37
CA ALA A 796 1.56 -23.79 11.60
C ALA A 796 0.80 -24.37 10.40
N ILE A 797 1.27 -24.11 9.17
CA ILE A 797 0.66 -24.59 7.92
C ILE A 797 1.43 -25.77 7.30
N GLY A 798 2.72 -25.89 7.56
CA GLY A 798 3.64 -26.80 6.87
C GLY A 798 3.95 -28.11 7.60
N ARG A 799 3.19 -28.51 8.62
CA ARG A 799 3.54 -29.66 9.48
C ARG A 799 3.35 -31.01 8.78
N MET A 800 4.35 -31.89 8.88
CA MET A 800 4.29 -33.23 8.32
C MET A 800 3.34 -34.15 9.13
N ARG A 801 2.61 -35.01 8.41
CA ARG A 801 1.51 -35.87 8.89
C ARG A 801 1.80 -36.66 10.18
N THR A 802 0.83 -36.69 11.09
CA THR A 802 0.62 -37.79 12.05
C THR A 802 -0.88 -38.15 12.11
N GLY A 803 -1.39 -38.83 11.08
CA GLY A 803 -2.55 -39.74 11.11
C GLY A 803 -3.87 -39.34 11.81
N SER A 804 -4.17 -38.05 12.08
CA SER A 804 -5.37 -37.66 12.84
C SER A 804 -6.41 -36.93 11.98
N VAL A 805 -7.67 -37.35 12.12
CA VAL A 805 -8.85 -37.16 11.26
C VAL A 805 -9.43 -35.72 11.26
N GLY A 806 -8.66 -34.71 11.67
CA GLY A 806 -9.14 -33.31 11.82
C GLY A 806 -8.41 -32.26 10.99
N SER A 807 -7.65 -32.63 9.96
CA SER A 807 -6.59 -31.78 9.36
C SER A 807 -6.83 -31.32 7.91
N THR A 808 -8.07 -31.38 7.38
CA THR A 808 -8.36 -31.00 5.98
C THR A 808 -8.07 -29.52 5.68
N HIS A 809 -8.38 -28.62 6.60
CA HIS A 809 -8.24 -27.17 6.37
C HIS A 809 -6.79 -26.68 6.21
N ASN A 810 -5.82 -27.37 6.82
CA ASN A 810 -4.40 -27.00 6.71
C ASN A 810 -3.81 -27.44 5.36
N GLU A 811 -4.27 -28.57 4.84
CA GLU A 811 -3.83 -29.12 3.55
C GLU A 811 -4.33 -28.25 2.39
N ASP A 812 -5.58 -27.80 2.45
CA ASP A 812 -6.18 -26.90 1.46
C ASP A 812 -5.43 -25.55 1.43
N ALA A 813 -5.16 -24.98 2.60
CA ALA A 813 -4.40 -23.72 2.74
C ALA A 813 -2.99 -23.83 2.16
N LEU A 814 -2.26 -24.91 2.48
CA LEU A 814 -0.91 -25.15 1.98
C LEU A 814 -0.92 -25.37 0.46
N THR A 815 -1.89 -26.11 -0.07
CA THR A 815 -2.00 -26.37 -1.51
C THR A 815 -2.30 -25.08 -2.29
N VAL A 816 -3.20 -24.24 -1.80
CA VAL A 816 -3.50 -22.94 -2.41
C VAL A 816 -2.30 -22.00 -2.33
N PHE A 817 -1.60 -21.97 -1.21
CA PHE A 817 -0.38 -21.19 -1.05
C PHE A 817 0.72 -21.62 -2.05
N LEU A 818 0.93 -22.93 -2.19
CA LEU A 818 1.88 -23.48 -3.15
C LEU A 818 1.45 -23.23 -4.60
N SER A 819 0.14 -23.29 -4.89
CA SER A 819 -0.42 -22.96 -6.20
C SER A 819 -0.16 -21.50 -6.58
N GLU A 820 -0.36 -20.55 -5.65
CA GLU A 820 0.03 -19.15 -5.89
C GLU A 820 1.54 -19.04 -6.12
N MET A 821 2.38 -19.67 -5.29
CA MET A 821 3.85 -19.69 -5.49
C MET A 821 4.28 -20.26 -6.85
N ASP A 822 3.63 -21.32 -7.33
CA ASP A 822 3.93 -21.94 -8.61
C ASP A 822 3.37 -21.12 -9.79
N GLY A 823 2.18 -20.54 -9.61
CA GLY A 823 1.36 -19.92 -10.66
C GLY A 823 1.68 -18.46 -11.01
N PHE A 824 2.40 -17.71 -10.16
CA PHE A 824 2.80 -16.35 -10.56
C PHE A 824 4.03 -16.36 -11.47
N ILE A 825 3.88 -15.80 -12.67
CA ILE A 825 5.02 -15.33 -13.47
C ILE A 825 5.54 -14.10 -12.74
N THR A 826 6.73 -14.21 -12.15
CA THR A 826 7.37 -13.06 -11.54
C THR A 826 7.81 -12.13 -12.67
N ASP A 827 7.15 -10.98 -12.80
CA ASP A 827 7.65 -9.91 -13.66
C ASP A 827 9.08 -9.58 -13.23
N GLU A 828 10.04 -9.80 -14.12
CA GLU A 828 11.46 -9.58 -13.85
C GLU A 828 11.76 -8.11 -13.48
N LYS A 829 10.85 -7.18 -13.87
CA LYS A 829 10.94 -5.75 -13.54
C LYS A 829 10.23 -5.40 -12.21
N ARG A 830 9.35 -6.26 -11.67
CA ARG A 830 8.57 -6.05 -10.44
C ARG A 830 8.52 -7.34 -9.58
N PRO A 831 9.65 -7.76 -8.98
CA PRO A 831 9.74 -9.03 -8.27
C PRO A 831 8.91 -9.04 -6.98
N VAL A 832 8.20 -10.15 -6.76
CA VAL A 832 7.62 -10.51 -5.46
C VAL A 832 8.47 -11.64 -4.89
N PHE A 833 9.02 -11.45 -3.70
CA PHE A 833 9.92 -12.40 -3.05
C PHE A 833 9.33 -12.93 -1.76
N VAL A 834 9.32 -14.26 -1.60
CA VAL A 834 8.77 -14.90 -0.39
C VAL A 834 9.91 -15.30 0.56
N LEU A 835 9.90 -14.72 1.77
CA LEU A 835 10.71 -15.17 2.89
C LEU A 835 9.83 -15.92 3.88
N ALA A 836 10.20 -17.14 4.21
CA ALA A 836 9.53 -17.95 5.23
C ALA A 836 10.46 -18.17 6.42
N ALA A 837 9.93 -18.15 7.64
CA ALA A 837 10.67 -18.45 8.86
C ALA A 837 10.04 -19.63 9.61
N THR A 838 10.86 -20.59 10.03
CA THR A 838 10.46 -21.71 10.89
C THR A 838 11.41 -21.88 12.06
N ASN A 839 10.86 -22.31 13.20
CA ASN A 839 11.64 -22.70 14.38
C ASN A 839 12.02 -24.19 14.37
N TYR A 840 11.54 -24.96 13.39
CA TYR A 840 11.82 -26.39 13.30
C TYR A 840 13.11 -26.67 12.54
N GLU A 841 13.80 -27.72 12.97
CA GLU A 841 14.93 -28.27 12.23
C GLU A 841 14.43 -29.03 11.00
N LEU A 842 15.17 -28.94 9.91
CA LEU A 842 14.80 -29.58 8.64
C LEU A 842 15.14 -31.07 8.61
N GLU A 843 16.02 -31.53 9.50
CA GLU A 843 16.49 -32.92 9.61
C GLU A 843 16.58 -33.28 11.11
N GLY A 844 15.77 -34.24 11.58
CA GLY A 844 15.80 -34.69 12.98
C GLY A 844 14.71 -35.70 13.35
N GLU A 845 15.01 -36.59 14.30
CA GLU A 845 14.09 -37.65 14.79
C GLU A 845 12.95 -37.12 15.67
N SER A 846 12.96 -35.82 15.99
CA SER A 846 12.09 -35.15 16.98
C SER A 846 10.61 -35.00 16.56
N GLY A 847 10.18 -35.56 15.42
CA GLY A 847 8.79 -35.53 14.94
C GLY A 847 8.23 -34.14 14.61
N ARG A 848 9.07 -33.10 14.59
CA ARG A 848 8.73 -31.70 14.26
C ARG A 848 9.34 -31.34 12.91
N VAL A 849 8.90 -32.02 11.85
CA VAL A 849 9.45 -31.86 10.49
C VAL A 849 8.41 -31.16 9.61
N LEU A 850 8.87 -30.27 8.72
CA LEU A 850 8.03 -29.63 7.70
C LEU A 850 7.76 -30.57 6.53
N ASP A 851 6.64 -30.37 5.84
CA ASP A 851 6.28 -31.14 4.64
C ASP A 851 7.38 -31.01 3.57
N PRO A 852 7.94 -32.14 3.08
CA PRO A 852 8.96 -32.12 2.03
C PRO A 852 8.52 -31.40 0.74
N ALA A 853 7.25 -31.42 0.37
CA ALA A 853 6.71 -30.73 -0.79
C ALA A 853 6.79 -29.21 -0.61
N PHE A 854 6.49 -28.70 0.59
CA PHE A 854 6.62 -27.29 0.95
C PHE A 854 8.09 -26.85 0.94
N VAL A 855 8.96 -27.65 1.57
CA VAL A 855 10.40 -27.36 1.65
C VAL A 855 11.08 -27.35 0.27
N ARG A 856 10.62 -28.16 -0.68
CA ARG A 856 11.15 -28.21 -2.07
C ARG A 856 10.81 -26.98 -2.92
N ARG A 857 9.83 -26.17 -2.51
CA ARG A 857 9.39 -24.97 -3.25
C ARG A 857 10.20 -23.71 -2.93
N PHE A 858 11.00 -23.75 -1.87
CA PHE A 858 11.97 -22.71 -1.58
C PHE A 858 13.30 -23.05 -2.26
N ASP A 859 13.83 -22.11 -3.04
CA ASP A 859 15.04 -22.30 -3.82
C ASP A 859 16.28 -22.47 -2.93
N ARG A 860 16.27 -21.84 -1.76
CA ARG A 860 17.37 -21.89 -0.79
C ARG A 860 16.84 -22.00 0.63
N LYS A 861 17.62 -22.71 1.45
CA LYS A 861 17.39 -22.88 2.89
C LYS A 861 18.59 -22.30 3.62
N ILE A 862 18.34 -21.41 4.57
CA ILE A 862 19.40 -20.69 5.29
C ILE A 862 19.24 -20.97 6.79
N LEU A 863 20.26 -21.60 7.37
CA LEU A 863 20.34 -21.83 8.81
C LEU A 863 20.71 -20.51 9.51
N ILE A 864 19.92 -20.16 10.51
CA ILE A 864 20.24 -19.10 11.47
C ILE A 864 20.63 -19.79 12.80
N PRO A 865 21.94 -19.92 13.07
CA PRO A 865 22.43 -20.59 14.28
C PRO A 865 22.26 -19.71 15.52
N LEU A 866 22.55 -20.28 16.69
CA LEU A 866 22.74 -19.51 17.92
C LEU A 866 23.97 -18.58 17.79
N PRO A 867 23.97 -17.42 18.46
CA PRO A 867 25.11 -16.49 18.43
C PRO A 867 26.37 -17.12 19.03
N ASP A 868 27.51 -16.91 18.39
CA ASP A 868 28.81 -17.29 18.92
C ASP A 868 29.25 -16.36 20.08
N THR A 869 30.42 -16.60 20.67
CA THR A 869 30.87 -15.81 21.83
C THR A 869 31.09 -14.33 21.50
N ASP A 870 31.53 -14.01 20.28
CA ASP A 870 31.79 -12.64 19.86
C ASP A 870 30.47 -11.91 19.52
N ASP A 871 29.55 -12.62 18.87
CA ASP A 871 28.17 -12.17 18.64
C ASP A 871 27.44 -11.88 19.94
N ARG A 872 27.56 -12.78 20.94
CA ARG A 872 26.98 -12.58 22.27
C ARG A 872 27.57 -11.36 22.97
N TYR A 873 28.89 -11.17 22.89
CA TYR A 873 29.54 -9.96 23.41
C TYR A 873 28.94 -8.69 22.78
N ALA A 874 28.87 -8.64 21.45
CA ALA A 874 28.34 -7.49 20.73
C ALA A 874 26.84 -7.24 21.02
N LEU A 875 26.04 -8.30 21.16
CA LEU A 875 24.62 -8.22 21.53
C LEU A 875 24.45 -7.62 22.93
N LEU A 876 25.21 -8.13 23.91
CA LEU A 876 25.19 -7.64 25.29
C LEU A 876 25.61 -6.16 25.34
N GLU A 877 26.68 -5.79 24.64
CA GLU A 877 27.18 -4.41 24.56
C GLU A 877 26.15 -3.46 23.95
N LYS A 878 25.57 -3.83 22.81
CA LYS A 878 24.53 -3.04 22.13
C LYS A 878 23.30 -2.83 23.02
N SER A 879 22.91 -3.87 23.74
CA SER A 879 21.75 -3.85 24.62
C SER A 879 22.00 -3.00 25.87
N LEU A 880 23.14 -3.15 26.56
CA LEU A 880 23.52 -2.28 27.68
C LEU A 880 23.64 -0.81 27.29
N LYS A 881 24.20 -0.52 26.11
CA LYS A 881 24.28 0.84 25.56
C LYS A 881 22.90 1.46 25.36
N ARG A 882 21.90 0.68 24.93
CA ARG A 882 20.51 1.15 24.79
C ARG A 882 19.90 1.52 26.15
N HIS A 883 20.29 0.82 27.20
CA HIS A 883 19.87 1.10 28.58
C HIS A 883 20.75 2.14 29.30
N GLY A 884 21.79 2.68 28.65
CA GLY A 884 22.69 3.68 29.25
C GLY A 884 23.60 3.12 30.35
N ILE A 885 23.85 1.81 30.37
CA ILE A 885 24.60 1.13 31.45
C ILE A 885 26.08 0.98 31.05
N HIS A 886 26.98 1.41 31.93
CA HIS A 886 28.44 1.28 31.75
C HIS A 886 29.14 0.97 33.07
N PHE A 887 30.00 -0.05 33.11
CA PHE A 887 30.66 -0.56 34.34
C PHE A 887 32.05 0.07 34.58
N GLY A 888 32.24 1.33 34.19
CA GLY A 888 33.53 2.01 34.30
C GLY A 888 34.68 1.29 33.57
N ALA A 889 35.86 1.23 34.19
CA ALA A 889 37.07 0.65 33.60
C ALA A 889 36.98 -0.88 33.35
N ASP A 890 36.12 -1.59 34.09
CA ASP A 890 35.98 -3.04 34.01
C ASP A 890 34.91 -3.51 33.01
N HIS A 891 34.25 -2.58 32.29
CA HIS A 891 33.14 -2.87 31.38
C HIS A 891 33.46 -3.99 30.38
N GLU A 892 34.56 -3.88 29.65
CA GLU A 892 34.97 -4.88 28.66
C GLU A 892 35.21 -6.27 29.30
N LYS A 893 35.83 -6.31 30.48
CA LYS A 893 36.14 -7.55 31.21
C LYS A 893 34.87 -8.25 31.68
N ILE A 894 33.92 -7.49 32.22
CA ILE A 894 32.62 -7.99 32.68
C ILE A 894 31.82 -8.56 31.51
N LEU A 895 31.74 -7.83 30.39
CA LEU A 895 31.03 -8.29 29.18
C LEU A 895 31.67 -9.53 28.57
N LYS A 896 33.01 -9.61 28.50
CA LYS A 896 33.70 -10.82 28.03
C LYS A 896 33.41 -12.03 28.91
N ASN A 897 33.32 -11.83 30.23
CA ASN A 897 32.93 -12.90 31.15
C ASN A 897 31.47 -13.31 30.93
N MET A 898 30.56 -12.34 30.81
CA MET A 898 29.14 -12.58 30.55
C MET A 898 28.92 -13.34 29.23
N ALA A 899 29.61 -12.96 28.16
CA ALA A 899 29.54 -13.64 26.86
C ALA A 899 30.00 -15.10 26.92
N LYS A 900 31.01 -15.41 27.75
CA LYS A 900 31.47 -16.79 27.98
C LYS A 900 30.46 -17.60 28.79
N ARG A 901 29.89 -17.02 29.86
CA ARG A 901 28.91 -17.70 30.73
C ARG A 901 27.57 -17.91 30.03
N THR A 902 27.18 -17.06 29.09
CA THR A 902 25.92 -17.13 28.33
C THR A 902 25.93 -18.08 27.12
N GLY A 903 26.85 -19.06 27.09
CA GLY A 903 26.90 -20.06 26.03
C GLY A 903 25.56 -20.80 25.85
N GLY A 904 25.11 -20.95 24.60
CA GLY A 904 23.87 -21.63 24.24
C GLY A 904 22.59 -20.77 24.32
N MET A 905 22.69 -19.51 24.77
CA MET A 905 21.55 -18.59 24.84
C MET A 905 21.28 -17.91 23.49
N ASN A 906 20.02 -17.69 23.16
CA ASN A 906 19.62 -16.95 21.94
C ASN A 906 19.58 -15.43 22.19
N ASN A 907 19.34 -14.63 21.15
CA ASN A 907 19.38 -13.16 21.28
C ASN A 907 18.28 -12.63 22.22
N ALA A 908 17.12 -13.27 22.25
CA ALA A 908 16.02 -12.89 23.13
C ALA A 908 16.33 -13.18 24.60
N ASP A 909 17.03 -14.30 24.89
CA ASP A 909 17.49 -14.62 26.25
C ASP A 909 18.46 -13.56 26.77
N LEU A 910 19.45 -13.15 25.96
CA LEU A 910 20.44 -12.14 26.34
C LEU A 910 19.79 -10.77 26.58
N GLU A 911 18.85 -10.38 25.71
CA GLU A 911 18.08 -9.15 25.88
C GLU A 911 17.26 -9.20 27.17
N MET A 912 16.69 -10.35 27.52
CA MET A 912 15.92 -10.52 28.75
C MET A 912 16.79 -10.43 30.01
N VAL A 913 17.99 -11.02 29.99
CA VAL A 913 18.97 -10.87 31.09
C VAL A 913 19.32 -9.39 31.31
N ASN A 914 19.63 -8.66 30.24
CA ASN A 914 19.95 -7.23 30.32
C ASN A 914 18.78 -6.38 30.77
N ALA A 915 17.58 -6.65 30.26
CA ALA A 915 16.38 -5.92 30.64
C ALA A 915 16.04 -6.14 32.13
N ASN A 916 16.24 -7.36 32.64
CA ASN A 916 16.07 -7.66 34.06
C ASN A 916 17.11 -6.93 34.91
N TYR A 917 18.37 -6.91 34.48
CA TYR A 917 19.40 -6.14 35.17
C TYR A 917 19.09 -4.65 35.21
N ALA A 918 18.70 -4.06 34.08
CA ALA A 918 18.34 -2.64 33.99
C ALA A 918 17.19 -2.27 34.94
N ARG A 919 16.21 -3.17 35.10
CA ARG A 919 15.12 -3.00 36.07
C ARG A 919 15.60 -3.06 37.52
N ILE A 920 16.52 -3.96 37.84
CA ILE A 920 17.10 -4.11 39.18
C ILE A 920 17.96 -2.89 39.53
N LEU A 921 18.71 -2.38 38.55
CA LEU A 921 19.61 -1.25 38.71
C LEU A 921 18.87 0.05 39.09
N GLY A 922 17.77 0.37 38.40
CA GLY A 922 17.04 1.62 38.63
C GLY A 922 17.94 2.86 38.50
N ASP A 923 17.97 3.71 39.53
CA ASP A 923 18.85 4.88 39.63
C ASP A 923 20.21 4.57 40.31
N GLY A 924 20.52 3.30 40.59
CA GLY A 924 21.76 2.86 41.22
C GLY A 924 22.98 2.86 40.30
N GLU A 925 24.18 2.67 40.88
CA GLU A 925 25.42 2.56 40.11
C GLU A 925 25.60 1.14 39.50
N PRO A 926 26.02 1.02 38.22
CA PRO A 926 26.24 -0.27 37.59
C PRO A 926 27.30 -1.13 38.30
N ASP A 927 26.88 -2.26 38.85
CA ASP A 927 27.73 -3.27 39.46
C ASP A 927 27.76 -4.57 38.65
N GLY A 928 28.97 -5.04 38.33
CA GLY A 928 29.21 -6.29 37.61
C GLY A 928 28.78 -7.55 38.37
N VAL A 929 28.79 -7.53 39.71
CA VAL A 929 28.32 -8.66 40.53
C VAL A 929 26.80 -8.78 40.42
N ALA A 930 26.07 -7.68 40.62
CA ALA A 930 24.62 -7.64 40.42
C ALA A 930 24.20 -8.02 38.98
N TYR A 931 25.03 -7.72 37.98
CA TYR A 931 24.77 -8.12 36.59
C TYR A 931 24.92 -9.63 36.40
N MET A 932 25.94 -10.25 36.98
CA MET A 932 26.07 -11.71 37.00
C MET A 932 24.91 -12.37 37.76
N ASP A 933 24.46 -11.76 38.85
CA ASP A 933 23.30 -12.23 39.61
C ASP A 933 22.00 -12.23 38.77
N SER A 934 21.82 -11.27 37.85
CA SER A 934 20.66 -11.27 36.96
C SER A 934 20.66 -12.42 35.95
N LEU A 935 21.84 -12.85 35.48
CA LEU A 935 21.98 -14.04 34.63
C LEU A 935 21.58 -15.28 35.41
N ASP A 936 22.10 -15.41 36.63
CA ASP A 936 21.80 -16.55 37.49
C ASP A 936 20.32 -16.56 37.88
N ALA A 937 19.69 -15.40 38.07
CA ALA A 937 18.26 -15.28 38.31
C ALA A 937 17.43 -15.71 37.09
N TYR A 938 17.87 -15.37 35.88
CA TYR A 938 17.21 -15.81 34.65
C TYR A 938 17.29 -17.33 34.45
N ARG A 939 18.44 -17.94 34.73
CA ARG A 939 18.66 -19.38 34.56
C ARG A 939 18.00 -20.22 35.65
N PHE A 940 18.05 -19.76 36.90
CA PHE A 940 17.75 -20.60 38.07
C PHE A 940 16.60 -20.06 38.93
N GLY A 941 16.11 -18.85 38.69
CA GLY A 941 15.03 -18.21 39.45
C GLY A 941 15.51 -17.27 40.57
N GLU A 942 14.56 -16.70 41.33
CA GLU A 942 14.86 -15.78 42.43
C GLU A 942 15.47 -16.47 43.64
N VAL A 943 16.23 -15.71 44.44
CA VAL A 943 16.91 -16.22 45.64
C VAL A 943 15.91 -16.57 46.73
N ASN A 944 15.96 -17.82 47.21
CA ASN A 944 15.17 -18.27 48.36
C ASN A 944 15.91 -18.01 49.67
N LYS A 945 15.17 -17.74 50.75
CA LYS A 945 15.74 -17.72 52.11
C LYS A 945 15.96 -19.16 52.58
N MET A 946 17.22 -19.52 52.80
CA MET A 946 17.62 -20.85 53.27
C MET A 946 17.94 -20.83 54.78
N ASP A 947 17.50 -21.86 55.49
CA ASP A 947 17.80 -22.10 56.91
C ASP A 947 19.30 -22.46 57.10
N PRO A 948 20.02 -21.86 58.07
CA PRO A 948 21.43 -22.16 58.32
C PRO A 948 21.78 -23.65 58.50
N ALA A 949 20.85 -24.47 59.01
CA ALA A 949 21.07 -25.92 59.15
C ALA A 949 21.11 -26.64 57.79
N HIS A 950 20.26 -26.22 56.85
CA HIS A 950 20.22 -26.76 55.49
C HIS A 950 21.36 -26.23 54.60
N LEU A 951 21.88 -25.04 54.91
CA LEU A 951 22.96 -24.41 54.14
C LEU A 951 24.23 -25.28 54.09
N ARG A 952 24.62 -25.89 55.22
CA ARG A 952 25.82 -26.73 55.28
C ARG A 952 25.64 -28.04 54.54
N GLN A 953 24.46 -28.64 54.58
CA GLN A 953 24.16 -29.86 53.83
C GLN A 953 24.20 -29.61 52.33
N THR A 954 23.60 -28.52 51.86
CA THR A 954 23.72 -28.09 50.46
C THR A 954 25.18 -27.77 50.09
N ALA A 955 25.93 -27.10 50.97
CA ALA A 955 27.35 -26.83 50.74
C ALA A 955 28.15 -28.11 50.56
N CYS A 956 27.87 -29.14 51.35
CA CYS A 956 28.46 -30.45 51.21
C CYS A 956 28.09 -31.11 49.87
N HIS A 957 26.82 -31.05 49.48
CA HIS A 957 26.32 -31.58 48.21
C HIS A 957 27.03 -30.93 47.01
N GLU A 958 27.08 -29.59 46.97
CA GLU A 958 27.73 -28.84 45.90
C GLU A 958 29.25 -29.00 45.89
N ALA A 959 29.89 -29.03 47.06
CA ALA A 959 31.32 -29.33 47.18
C ALA A 959 31.65 -30.74 46.66
N GLY A 960 30.74 -31.70 46.85
CA GLY A 960 30.84 -33.04 46.26
C GLY A 960 30.91 -33.00 44.73
N HIS A 961 29.99 -32.27 44.10
CA HIS A 961 30.01 -32.05 42.65
C HIS A 961 31.32 -31.41 42.19
N ALA A 962 31.76 -30.32 42.82
CA ALA A 962 32.97 -29.61 42.42
C ALA A 962 34.25 -30.46 42.56
N LEU A 963 34.37 -31.22 43.66
CA LEU A 963 35.51 -32.10 43.91
C LEU A 963 35.59 -33.21 42.85
N VAL A 964 34.49 -33.94 42.62
CA VAL A 964 34.47 -35.01 41.62
C VAL A 964 34.67 -34.44 40.21
N CYS A 965 34.14 -33.24 39.93
CA CYS A 965 34.40 -32.54 38.67
C CYS A 965 35.89 -32.32 38.43
N ARG A 966 36.61 -31.82 39.44
CA ARG A 966 38.05 -31.62 39.40
C ARG A 966 38.82 -32.93 39.21
N LEU A 967 38.45 -33.99 39.95
CA LEU A 967 39.09 -35.31 39.85
C LEU A 967 38.87 -35.98 38.49
N CYS A 968 37.77 -35.68 37.80
CA CYS A 968 37.51 -36.12 36.44
C CYS A 968 38.27 -35.31 35.37
N GLY A 969 39.14 -34.37 35.75
CA GLY A 969 39.95 -33.58 34.83
C GLY A 969 39.18 -32.41 34.19
N VAL A 970 38.01 -32.05 34.73
CA VAL A 970 37.21 -30.90 34.29
C VAL A 970 37.33 -29.79 35.33
N THR A 971 37.45 -28.54 34.88
CA THR A 971 37.57 -27.41 35.81
C THR A 971 36.19 -26.88 36.18
N PRO A 972 35.82 -26.82 37.47
CA PRO A 972 34.57 -26.17 37.88
C PRO A 972 34.73 -24.64 37.70
N SER A 973 33.82 -24.03 36.93
CA SER A 973 33.86 -22.61 36.58
C SER A 973 33.11 -21.72 37.58
N PHE A 974 32.12 -22.28 38.28
CA PHE A 974 31.35 -21.55 39.28
C PHE A 974 30.69 -22.53 40.25
N LEU A 975 30.63 -22.16 41.54
CA LEU A 975 30.03 -22.98 42.59
C LEU A 975 29.23 -22.08 43.54
N THR A 976 27.97 -22.43 43.85
CA THR A 976 27.12 -21.63 44.76
C THR A 976 26.17 -22.48 45.59
N VAL A 977 25.95 -22.06 46.84
CA VAL A 977 24.95 -22.65 47.76
C VAL A 977 23.73 -21.74 47.93
N VAL A 978 23.65 -20.68 47.15
CA VAL A 978 22.51 -19.77 47.16
C VAL A 978 21.35 -20.47 46.43
N SER A 979 20.35 -20.89 47.19
CA SER A 979 19.13 -21.48 46.62
C SER A 979 18.42 -20.46 45.74
N ARG A 980 18.09 -20.88 44.51
CA ARG A 980 17.36 -20.08 43.52
C ARG A 980 16.22 -20.90 42.92
N GLY A 981 15.01 -20.34 42.86
CA GLY A 981 13.83 -21.02 42.29
C GLY A 981 13.58 -22.40 42.91
N GLY A 982 13.66 -23.46 42.10
CA GLY A 982 13.52 -24.86 42.56
C GLY A 982 14.83 -25.55 42.96
N TYR A 983 15.96 -24.83 42.97
CA TYR A 983 17.31 -25.37 43.19
C TYR A 983 17.88 -24.94 44.55
N GLY A 984 18.57 -25.86 45.25
CA GLY A 984 19.19 -25.60 46.57
C GLY A 984 20.59 -24.97 46.49
N GLY A 985 21.33 -25.30 45.43
CA GLY A 985 22.69 -24.87 45.07
C GLY A 985 23.01 -25.39 43.65
N PHE A 986 24.16 -25.01 43.07
CA PHE A 986 24.58 -25.53 41.76
C PHE A 986 26.09 -25.34 41.50
N MET A 987 26.65 -26.22 40.65
CA MET A 987 28.02 -26.18 40.12
C MET A 987 28.04 -26.14 38.59
N GLU A 988 28.71 -25.13 38.03
CA GLU A 988 28.98 -25.00 36.59
C GLU A 988 30.38 -25.52 36.25
N SER A 989 30.54 -26.21 35.12
CA SER A 989 31.83 -26.72 34.64
C SER A 989 32.30 -25.98 33.38
N ALA A 990 33.60 -25.69 33.30
CA ALA A 990 34.19 -24.93 32.21
C ALA A 990 34.21 -25.75 30.91
N GLY A 991 33.75 -25.15 29.80
CA GLY A 991 33.98 -25.65 28.44
C GLY A 991 33.06 -26.78 27.97
N GLU A 992 32.14 -27.29 28.79
CA GLU A 992 31.28 -28.42 28.41
C GLU A 992 30.30 -28.10 27.28
N ASN A 993 29.79 -26.87 27.21
CA ASN A 993 28.82 -26.48 26.18
C ASN A 993 29.46 -26.25 24.79
N THR A 994 30.77 -26.45 24.65
CA THR A 994 31.51 -26.18 23.40
C THR A 994 32.08 -27.43 22.73
N LYS A 995 32.01 -28.60 23.39
CA LYS A 995 32.61 -29.84 22.89
C LYS A 995 31.61 -30.62 22.03
N GLY A 996 31.94 -30.84 20.75
CA GLY A 996 31.05 -31.48 19.77
C GLY A 996 30.91 -33.01 19.88
N SER A 997 31.80 -33.70 20.61
CA SER A 997 31.76 -35.16 20.79
C SER A 997 32.33 -35.61 22.13
N TYR A 998 31.79 -36.69 22.70
CA TYR A 998 32.20 -37.24 24.00
C TYR A 998 32.68 -38.69 23.87
N THR A 999 33.67 -39.07 24.67
CA THR A 999 34.09 -40.47 24.81
C THR A 999 33.27 -41.20 25.88
N TYR A 1000 33.24 -42.54 25.87
CA TYR A 1000 32.56 -43.33 26.89
C TYR A 1000 33.05 -42.99 28.31
N ARG A 1001 34.37 -42.87 28.49
CA ARG A 1001 34.98 -42.49 29.77
C ARG A 1001 34.49 -41.13 30.25
N GLU A 1002 34.43 -40.15 29.36
CA GLU A 1002 33.94 -38.80 29.69
C GLU A 1002 32.46 -38.81 30.08
N LEU A 1003 31.62 -39.62 29.40
CA LEU A 1003 30.22 -39.78 29.79
C LEU A 1003 30.07 -40.49 31.14
N MET A 1004 30.88 -41.50 31.43
CA MET A 1004 30.89 -42.14 32.76
C MET A 1004 31.37 -41.17 33.85
N ASP A 1005 32.36 -40.34 33.54
CA ASP A 1005 32.80 -39.26 34.42
C ASP A 1005 31.67 -38.22 34.63
N ARG A 1006 30.82 -37.94 33.62
CA ARG A 1006 29.58 -37.16 33.83
C ARG A 1006 28.61 -37.84 34.78
N VAL A 1007 28.39 -39.15 34.63
CA VAL A 1007 27.53 -39.92 35.54
C VAL A 1007 28.06 -39.84 36.96
N CYS A 1008 29.38 -40.03 37.17
CA CYS A 1008 30.01 -39.87 38.48
C CYS A 1008 29.79 -38.46 39.07
N ARG A 1009 29.94 -37.41 38.26
CA ARG A 1009 29.69 -36.04 38.70
C ARG A 1009 28.24 -35.82 39.10
N CYS A 1010 27.26 -36.36 38.38
CA CYS A 1010 25.85 -36.31 38.79
C CYS A 1010 25.62 -37.05 40.12
N LEU A 1011 26.30 -38.15 40.36
CA LEU A 1011 26.14 -38.93 41.59
C LEU A 1011 26.88 -38.33 42.81
N ALA A 1012 27.79 -37.37 42.56
CA ALA A 1012 28.73 -36.86 43.55
C ALA A 1012 28.08 -36.16 44.74
N GLY A 1013 27.02 -35.38 44.53
CA GLY A 1013 26.32 -34.69 45.62
C GLY A 1013 25.74 -35.66 46.65
N ARG A 1014 24.98 -36.66 46.19
CA ARG A 1014 24.45 -37.75 47.04
C ARG A 1014 25.57 -38.51 47.75
N ALA A 1015 26.64 -38.83 47.03
CA ALA A 1015 27.76 -39.56 47.59
C ALA A 1015 28.48 -38.75 48.68
N ALA A 1016 28.63 -37.44 48.50
CA ALA A 1016 29.20 -36.55 49.51
C ALA A 1016 28.33 -36.48 50.77
N GLU A 1017 27.01 -36.32 50.61
CA GLU A 1017 26.09 -36.27 51.73
C GLU A 1017 26.09 -37.56 52.56
N ILE A 1018 26.06 -38.72 51.91
CA ILE A 1018 26.08 -40.03 52.60
C ILE A 1018 27.41 -40.26 53.30
N GLU A 1019 28.54 -39.97 52.66
CA GLU A 1019 29.85 -40.12 53.31
C GLU A 1019 29.97 -39.19 54.52
N VAL A 1020 29.35 -38.00 54.51
CA VAL A 1020 29.47 -37.00 55.57
C VAL A 1020 28.48 -37.21 56.72
N TYR A 1021 27.22 -37.51 56.40
CA TYR A 1021 26.11 -37.55 57.35
C TYR A 1021 25.56 -38.96 57.61
N GLY A 1022 26.07 -39.98 56.93
CA GLY A 1022 25.58 -41.37 56.99
C GLY A 1022 24.25 -41.56 56.23
N ASP A 1023 23.79 -42.81 56.13
CA ASP A 1023 22.64 -43.16 55.28
C ASP A 1023 21.34 -42.45 55.70
N ASP A 1024 21.08 -42.33 57.00
CA ASP A 1024 19.81 -41.80 57.53
C ASP A 1024 19.64 -40.29 57.30
N SER A 1025 20.74 -39.52 57.38
CA SER A 1025 20.71 -38.06 57.23
C SER A 1025 21.22 -37.60 55.85
N GLY A 1026 22.01 -38.42 55.17
CA GLY A 1026 22.54 -38.18 53.84
C GLY A 1026 21.61 -38.61 52.70
N THR A 1027 20.55 -39.37 52.98
CA THR A 1027 19.53 -39.76 51.98
C THR A 1027 18.32 -38.83 52.02
N ASN A 1028 18.41 -37.68 51.35
CA ASN A 1028 17.36 -36.66 51.28
C ASN A 1028 16.69 -36.60 49.88
N THR A 1029 15.78 -35.66 49.64
CA THR A 1029 15.13 -35.48 48.32
C THR A 1029 15.93 -34.61 47.33
N GLY A 1030 17.02 -33.98 47.78
CA GLY A 1030 17.81 -32.99 47.04
C GLY A 1030 18.49 -33.55 45.79
N ALA A 1031 19.10 -34.74 45.85
CA ALA A 1031 19.81 -35.33 44.70
C ALA A 1031 18.90 -35.96 43.63
N SER A 1032 17.57 -35.78 43.71
CA SER A 1032 16.62 -36.42 42.78
C SER A 1032 16.81 -35.98 41.32
N SER A 1033 17.16 -34.71 41.09
CA SER A 1033 17.49 -34.20 39.76
C SER A 1033 18.75 -34.85 39.19
N ASP A 1034 19.80 -34.97 40.02
CA ASP A 1034 21.10 -35.46 39.59
C ASP A 1034 21.05 -36.96 39.29
N ILE A 1035 20.30 -37.74 40.08
CA ILE A 1035 20.06 -39.16 39.81
C ILE A 1035 19.32 -39.37 38.48
N ARG A 1036 18.34 -38.50 38.16
CA ARG A 1036 17.66 -38.57 36.85
C ARG A 1036 18.61 -38.27 35.70
N GLN A 1037 19.48 -37.27 35.84
CA GLN A 1037 20.49 -36.96 34.82
C GLN A 1037 21.51 -38.10 34.65
N ALA A 1038 22.00 -38.67 35.76
CA ALA A 1038 22.90 -39.83 35.73
C ALA A 1038 22.26 -41.02 34.98
N ARG A 1039 20.99 -41.35 35.27
CA ARG A 1039 20.25 -42.40 34.56
C ARG A 1039 20.07 -42.09 33.08
N TYR A 1040 19.78 -40.83 32.74
CA TYR A 1040 19.64 -40.41 31.35
C TYR A 1040 20.97 -40.59 30.60
N PHE A 1041 22.07 -40.06 31.12
CA PHE A 1041 23.39 -40.20 30.50
C PHE A 1041 23.81 -41.67 30.37
N MET A 1042 23.54 -42.50 31.38
CA MET A 1042 23.82 -43.93 31.29
C MET A 1042 23.02 -44.59 30.17
N LYS A 1043 21.72 -44.32 30.08
CA LYS A 1043 20.83 -44.90 29.08
C LYS A 1043 21.23 -44.51 27.65
N ILE A 1044 21.48 -43.22 27.40
CA ILE A 1044 21.87 -42.78 26.05
C ILE A 1044 23.25 -43.33 25.68
N SER A 1045 24.20 -43.39 26.62
CA SER A 1045 25.55 -43.88 26.36
C SER A 1045 25.55 -45.35 25.95
N LEU A 1046 24.77 -46.17 26.66
CA LEU A 1046 24.75 -47.62 26.44
C LEU A 1046 23.82 -48.05 25.31
N ASN A 1047 22.65 -47.41 25.15
CA ASN A 1047 21.64 -47.85 24.17
C ASN A 1047 21.60 -47.03 22.89
N ASP A 1048 21.76 -45.71 22.97
CA ASP A 1048 21.59 -44.83 21.81
C ASP A 1048 22.93 -44.63 21.09
N TYR A 1049 24.01 -44.47 21.85
CA TYR A 1049 25.38 -44.37 21.33
C TYR A 1049 26.13 -45.69 21.26
N ALA A 1050 25.55 -46.77 21.82
CA ALA A 1050 26.12 -48.12 21.81
C ALA A 1050 27.59 -48.19 22.28
N MET A 1051 27.94 -47.43 23.32
CA MET A 1051 29.32 -47.28 23.81
C MET A 1051 29.75 -48.36 24.81
N GLY A 1052 28.86 -49.26 25.21
CA GLY A 1052 29.17 -50.41 26.04
C GLY A 1052 29.67 -51.61 25.23
N GLU A 1053 29.94 -52.74 25.89
CA GLU A 1053 30.42 -53.97 25.22
C GLU A 1053 29.43 -54.56 24.19
N LYS A 1054 28.14 -54.19 24.29
CA LYS A 1054 27.07 -54.64 23.40
C LYS A 1054 26.78 -53.60 22.33
N LEU A 1055 27.40 -53.74 21.15
CA LEU A 1055 27.21 -52.81 20.03
C LEU A 1055 25.84 -52.96 19.34
N TYR A 1056 25.33 -54.19 19.21
CA TYR A 1056 24.11 -54.49 18.44
C TYR A 1056 22.89 -54.88 19.31
N ALA A 1057 23.09 -55.06 20.61
CA ALA A 1057 22.04 -55.47 21.54
C ALA A 1057 21.78 -54.36 22.57
N ARG A 1058 20.51 -54.09 22.86
CA ARG A 1058 20.14 -53.15 23.92
C ARG A 1058 20.47 -53.73 25.29
N TRP A 1059 20.97 -52.88 26.16
CA TRP A 1059 21.17 -53.18 27.57
C TRP A 1059 19.81 -53.29 28.26
N THR A 1060 19.63 -54.27 29.13
CA THR A 1060 18.41 -54.40 29.93
C THR A 1060 18.41 -53.38 31.07
N GLN A 1061 17.25 -53.14 31.67
CA GLN A 1061 17.14 -52.23 32.81
C GLN A 1061 18.03 -52.67 33.98
N ASP A 1062 18.08 -53.96 34.29
CA ASP A 1062 18.90 -54.52 35.37
C ASP A 1062 20.40 -54.33 35.11
N GLU A 1063 20.85 -54.47 33.86
CA GLU A 1063 22.25 -54.26 33.48
C GLU A 1063 22.66 -52.79 33.60
N ILE A 1064 21.76 -51.87 33.22
CA ILE A 1064 21.97 -50.43 33.38
C ILE A 1064 22.01 -50.07 34.87
N GLU A 1065 21.16 -50.67 35.70
CA GLU A 1065 21.16 -50.44 37.15
C GLU A 1065 22.43 -50.97 37.82
N GLN A 1066 22.94 -52.12 37.38
CA GLN A 1066 24.22 -52.63 37.86
C GLN A 1066 25.38 -51.72 37.49
N GLU A 1067 25.42 -51.19 36.27
CA GLU A 1067 26.48 -50.26 35.85
C GLU A 1067 26.37 -48.91 36.57
N MET A 1068 25.16 -48.41 36.78
CA MET A 1068 24.91 -47.23 37.63
C MET A 1068 25.44 -47.44 39.05
N LYS A 1069 25.27 -48.64 39.63
CA LYS A 1069 25.81 -48.99 40.95
C LYS A 1069 27.34 -48.97 40.96
N ASN A 1070 27.97 -49.53 39.93
CA ASN A 1070 29.43 -49.52 39.78
C ASN A 1070 29.97 -48.07 39.75
N GLN A 1071 29.34 -47.17 38.97
CA GLN A 1071 29.73 -45.77 38.91
C GLN A 1071 29.46 -45.01 40.22
N TYR A 1072 28.40 -45.37 40.95
CA TYR A 1072 28.13 -44.82 42.29
C TYR A 1072 29.23 -45.21 43.28
N GLU A 1073 29.61 -46.49 43.33
CA GLU A 1073 30.70 -46.99 44.20
C GLU A 1073 32.04 -46.33 43.86
N ARG A 1074 32.35 -46.17 42.56
CA ARG A 1074 33.51 -45.40 42.08
C ARG A 1074 33.50 -43.97 42.61
N THR A 1075 32.35 -43.30 42.59
CA THR A 1075 32.18 -41.92 43.06
C THR A 1075 32.38 -41.81 44.57
N CYS A 1076 31.80 -42.71 45.36
CA CYS A 1076 32.04 -42.78 46.80
C CYS A 1076 33.53 -43.01 47.12
N GLY A 1077 34.22 -43.85 46.33
CA GLY A 1077 35.67 -44.06 46.44
C GLY A 1077 36.47 -42.77 46.27
N MET A 1078 36.18 -41.99 45.21
CA MET A 1078 36.83 -40.70 44.95
C MET A 1078 36.65 -39.73 46.13
N ILE A 1079 35.42 -39.64 46.66
CA ILE A 1079 35.07 -38.73 47.76
C ILE A 1079 35.75 -39.16 49.06
N ARG A 1080 35.76 -40.46 49.37
CA ARG A 1080 36.35 -40.99 50.60
C ARG A 1080 37.86 -40.78 50.64
N GLU A 1081 38.54 -40.97 49.51
CA GLU A 1081 39.98 -40.73 49.38
C GLU A 1081 40.33 -39.24 49.59
N HIS A 1082 39.47 -38.33 49.10
CA HIS A 1082 39.69 -36.88 49.15
C HIS A 1082 38.86 -36.16 50.21
N ARG A 1083 38.47 -36.87 51.28
CA ARG A 1083 37.51 -36.36 52.28
C ARG A 1083 37.93 -35.04 52.93
N LYS A 1084 39.24 -34.89 53.22
CA LYS A 1084 39.79 -33.64 53.78
C LYS A 1084 39.58 -32.43 52.87
N VAL A 1085 39.63 -32.64 51.55
CA VAL A 1085 39.41 -31.60 50.54
C VAL A 1085 37.94 -31.24 50.47
N LEU A 1086 37.04 -32.25 50.51
CA LEU A 1086 35.60 -32.04 50.57
C LEU A 1086 35.18 -31.21 51.78
N ASP A 1087 35.65 -31.57 52.98
CA ASP A 1087 35.29 -30.87 54.22
C ASP A 1087 35.78 -29.41 54.17
N ALA A 1088 37.02 -29.18 53.72
CA ALA A 1088 37.59 -27.83 53.59
C ALA A 1088 36.85 -26.97 52.55
N LEU A 1089 36.46 -27.56 51.41
CA LEU A 1089 35.69 -26.87 50.38
C LEU A 1089 34.30 -26.51 50.90
N THR A 1090 33.66 -27.43 51.62
CA THR A 1090 32.34 -27.23 52.25
C THR A 1090 32.36 -26.04 53.21
N GLU A 1091 33.34 -25.97 54.12
CA GLU A 1091 33.45 -24.85 55.05
C GLU A 1091 33.68 -23.52 54.33
N ARG A 1092 34.53 -23.52 53.30
CA ARG A 1092 34.80 -22.32 52.50
C ARG A 1092 33.54 -21.85 51.76
N LEU A 1093 32.73 -22.79 51.28
CA LEU A 1093 31.48 -22.51 50.59
C LEU A 1093 30.39 -22.00 51.55
N VAL A 1094 30.33 -22.51 52.79
CA VAL A 1094 29.44 -21.97 53.84
C VAL A 1094 29.81 -20.52 54.18
N GLN A 1095 31.10 -20.20 54.21
CA GLN A 1095 31.59 -18.85 54.51
C GLN A 1095 31.34 -17.85 53.36
N HIS A 1096 31.72 -18.23 52.14
CA HIS A 1096 31.70 -17.34 50.98
C HIS A 1096 30.39 -17.38 50.18
N LYS A 1097 29.55 -18.40 50.39
CA LYS A 1097 28.28 -18.70 49.69
C LYS A 1097 28.39 -18.98 48.20
N SER A 1098 29.39 -18.43 47.52
CA SER A 1098 29.75 -18.76 46.14
C SER A 1098 31.27 -18.66 45.93
N MET A 1099 31.77 -19.34 44.91
CA MET A 1099 33.16 -19.30 44.48
C MET A 1099 33.24 -19.30 42.95
N ASP A 1100 34.08 -18.43 42.38
CA ASP A 1100 34.36 -18.39 40.95
C ASP A 1100 35.50 -19.35 40.54
N GLN A 1101 35.73 -19.49 39.23
CA GLN A 1101 36.76 -20.38 38.68
C GLN A 1101 38.15 -20.12 39.28
N THR A 1102 38.55 -18.86 39.45
CA THR A 1102 39.90 -18.49 39.94
C THR A 1102 40.05 -18.93 41.39
N GLN A 1103 39.04 -18.66 42.21
CA GLN A 1103 39.00 -19.03 43.62
C GLN A 1103 38.99 -20.55 43.81
N LEU A 1104 38.30 -21.28 42.92
CA LEU A 1104 38.27 -22.74 42.93
C LEU A 1104 39.63 -23.32 42.49
N GLU A 1105 40.24 -22.80 41.43
CA GLU A 1105 41.57 -23.21 40.98
C GLU A 1105 42.65 -22.97 42.05
N GLU A 1106 42.65 -21.80 42.68
CA GLU A 1106 43.54 -21.49 43.80
C GLU A 1106 43.31 -22.44 44.97
N PHE A 1107 42.05 -22.72 45.30
CA PHE A 1107 41.69 -23.64 46.38
C PHE A 1107 42.21 -25.05 46.12
N PHE A 1108 41.89 -25.65 44.97
CA PHE A 1108 42.32 -27.00 44.64
C PHE A 1108 43.85 -27.10 44.60
N THR A 1109 44.52 -26.13 43.96
CA THR A 1109 45.98 -26.06 43.90
C THR A 1109 46.61 -26.00 45.30
N SER A 1110 46.01 -25.22 46.23
CA SER A 1110 46.49 -25.12 47.61
C SER A 1110 46.34 -26.43 48.42
N MET A 1111 45.40 -27.29 48.01
CA MET A 1111 45.11 -28.57 48.64
C MET A 1111 45.83 -29.75 47.95
N GLY A 1112 46.61 -29.50 46.89
CA GLY A 1112 47.38 -30.52 46.17
C GLY A 1112 46.55 -31.40 45.22
N VAL A 1113 45.41 -30.88 44.73
CA VAL A 1113 44.46 -31.52 43.80
C VAL A 1113 44.25 -30.60 42.58
#